data_AF-A0AAD0WNN7-F1
#
_entry.id   AF-A0AAD0WNN7-F1
#
_cell.length_a   1.000
_cell.length_b   1.000
_cell.length_c   1.000
_cell.angle_alpha   90.00
_cell.angle_beta   90.00
_cell.angle_gamma   90.00
#
_symmetry.space_group_name_H-M   'P 1'
#
loop_
_entity.id
_entity.type
_entity.pdbx_description
1 polymer ?
#
loop_
_entity_poly.entity_id
_entity_poly.type
_entity_poly.pdbx_seq_one_letter_code
_entity_poly.pdbx_strand_id
1 'polypeptide(L)'
;MKKLSIYVALIFLAVVLLFFIVRNSIENRVDAKVKELNQNGFFVNINKNIGFLSFEAKGKIEIAYPYKAMVYTINQMSDGELKKQFQDYLELLPKDEIDVFVEGLTFDYDIVSNGFGTKYDLNLYLTKLPIRYMQHQNYFGLVNALPTNMMQMLNNKEIRINIDQDGNFKLDDLTLTLKNSGLLNIRGVNGDKKTLNIPLFKVEKAYYGGYIDERLIIENMNFSYFENKKSSKIDSKIFIENFTHKRYETILEFKNLKLDSYSKYLNDDLQIKSDLSFDTLSKKRYNFDFTKVLNNYFELKDSSFVVKFENLPYKEYLDFSASTLTIDYNKALEKQDEFFDLLSQSDFMISLEGNSNDLSFMNDKYYETLKFDAKIKPTNFTNFSTLNDIFSIFKVDLEIDSKSAQKFSQAIFKDFIQEDIVFEDTNQDNIKKLAIELKEDGLYINGNLVIKADKLIVKNSYNSNNQYNSLGHQDYLYNTSSKLYHTYELISPNLLRVNFKYKTSLKNDLKNGGITVSFPQILDSSRVKAINSKTFKDIKTYQAGDDILGTTLNTKDIKAQYLQIDAFDDKWSNIDEEKEFSVDFDISGLTFSTLEINLRAYSNSKDLKSELVPTKTESFTKDQQNYYIKIADIYIYDLITK
;
A
#
# COMPACT_ATOMS: atom_id res chain seq x y z
N MET A 1 39.09 -58.88 47.31
CA MET A 1 37.93 -58.01 47.57
C MET A 1 38.31 -56.57 47.96
N LYS A 2 39.14 -56.31 48.99
CA LYS A 2 39.52 -54.93 49.41
C LYS A 2 40.17 -54.05 48.31
N LYS A 3 40.98 -54.60 47.39
CA LYS A 3 41.58 -53.83 46.28
C LYS A 3 40.56 -53.48 45.17
N LEU A 4 39.62 -54.38 44.88
CA LEU A 4 38.57 -54.17 43.86
C LEU A 4 37.57 -53.10 44.31
N SER A 5 37.21 -53.08 45.60
CA SER A 5 36.35 -52.06 46.19
C SER A 5 37.02 -50.67 46.24
N ILE A 6 38.35 -50.61 46.37
CA ILE A 6 39.11 -49.34 46.30
C ILE A 6 39.18 -48.82 44.86
N TYR A 7 39.35 -49.69 43.86
CA TYR A 7 39.30 -49.30 42.44
C TYR A 7 37.92 -48.82 42.00
N VAL A 8 36.85 -49.49 42.43
CA VAL A 8 35.46 -49.06 42.17
C VAL A 8 35.18 -47.72 42.86
N ALA A 9 35.65 -47.53 44.09
CA ALA A 9 35.52 -46.25 44.81
C ALA A 9 36.31 -45.12 44.15
N LEU A 10 37.52 -45.37 43.63
CA LEU A 10 38.34 -44.39 42.91
C LEU A 10 37.75 -44.01 41.54
N ILE A 11 37.16 -44.96 40.82
CA ILE A 11 36.42 -44.69 39.58
C ILE A 11 35.16 -43.86 39.89
N PHE A 12 34.45 -44.18 40.97
CA PHE A 12 33.30 -43.40 41.41
C PHE A 12 33.72 -41.98 41.84
N LEU A 13 34.85 -41.82 42.53
CA LEU A 13 35.40 -40.52 42.92
C LEU A 13 35.87 -39.70 41.71
N ALA A 14 36.47 -40.34 40.71
CA ALA A 14 36.89 -39.70 39.46
C ALA A 14 35.70 -39.24 38.61
N VAL A 15 34.64 -40.06 38.54
CA VAL A 15 33.36 -39.69 37.92
C VAL A 15 32.73 -38.51 38.66
N VAL A 16 32.66 -38.55 39.99
CA VAL A 16 32.16 -37.45 40.83
C VAL A 16 32.99 -36.16 40.65
N LEU A 17 34.32 -36.24 40.57
CA LEU A 17 35.20 -35.09 40.32
C LEU A 17 35.06 -34.50 38.91
N LEU A 18 34.97 -35.35 37.87
CA LEU A 18 34.65 -34.93 36.50
C LEU A 18 33.28 -34.23 36.44
N PHE A 19 32.30 -34.73 37.20
CA PHE A 19 31.00 -34.09 37.35
C PHE A 19 31.08 -32.73 38.05
N PHE A 20 31.87 -32.58 39.13
CA PHE A 20 32.08 -31.29 39.77
C PHE A 20 32.78 -30.28 38.85
N ILE A 21 33.71 -30.73 37.99
CA ILE A 21 34.41 -29.88 37.03
C ILE A 21 33.46 -29.43 35.90
N VAL A 22 32.68 -30.36 35.33
CA VAL A 22 31.66 -30.04 34.30
C VAL A 22 30.57 -29.15 34.89
N ARG A 23 30.11 -29.44 36.11
CA ARG A 23 29.16 -28.61 36.88
C ARG A 23 29.69 -27.20 37.08
N ASN A 24 30.88 -27.02 37.65
CA ASN A 24 31.47 -25.71 37.87
C ASN A 24 31.69 -24.97 36.55
N SER A 25 32.05 -25.67 35.47
CA SER A 25 32.21 -25.07 34.14
C SER A 25 30.89 -24.57 33.56
N ILE A 26 29.80 -25.34 33.66
CA ILE A 26 28.47 -24.90 33.19
C ILE A 26 27.97 -23.76 34.07
N GLU A 27 28.10 -23.88 35.38
CA GLU A 27 27.67 -22.88 36.36
C GLU A 27 28.38 -21.54 36.14
N ASN A 28 29.71 -21.55 35.99
CA ASN A 28 30.51 -20.36 35.70
C ASN A 28 30.17 -19.76 34.33
N ARG A 29 29.89 -20.58 33.30
CA ARG A 29 29.49 -20.09 31.97
C ARG A 29 28.12 -19.41 32.01
N VAL A 30 27.17 -19.99 32.74
CA VAL A 30 25.83 -19.42 32.93
C VAL A 30 25.91 -18.11 33.73
N ASP A 31 26.68 -18.06 34.82
CA ASP A 31 26.87 -16.82 35.59
C ASP A 31 27.59 -15.74 34.81
N ALA A 32 28.62 -16.11 34.04
CA ALA A 32 29.30 -15.18 33.15
C ALA A 32 28.32 -14.62 32.12
N LYS A 33 27.46 -15.45 31.53
CA LYS A 33 26.48 -15.01 30.53
C LYS A 33 25.37 -14.15 31.14
N VAL A 34 24.89 -14.46 32.35
CA VAL A 34 23.96 -13.62 33.11
C VAL A 34 24.58 -12.26 33.41
N LYS A 35 25.84 -12.22 33.84
CA LYS A 35 26.57 -10.96 34.09
C LYS A 35 26.76 -10.16 32.80
N GLU A 36 27.13 -10.81 31.70
CA GLU A 36 27.26 -10.21 30.37
C GLU A 36 25.93 -9.59 29.91
N LEU A 37 24.82 -10.33 30.01
CA LEU A 37 23.49 -9.82 29.63
C LEU A 37 23.07 -8.63 30.51
N ASN A 38 23.27 -8.72 31.83
CA ASN A 38 23.01 -7.62 32.77
C ASN A 38 23.84 -6.37 32.46
N GLN A 39 25.06 -6.53 31.94
CA GLN A 39 25.90 -5.42 31.49
C GLN A 39 25.45 -4.87 30.14
N ASN A 40 24.64 -5.59 29.36
CA ASN A 40 24.27 -5.27 27.98
C ASN A 40 22.79 -4.93 27.80
N GLY A 41 22.14 -4.40 28.83
CA GLY A 41 20.80 -3.81 28.72
C GLY A 41 19.65 -4.75 29.07
N PHE A 42 19.97 -5.96 29.53
CA PHE A 42 18.97 -6.88 30.08
C PHE A 42 18.96 -6.82 31.61
N PHE A 43 17.87 -7.24 32.21
CA PHE A 43 17.79 -7.63 33.60
C PHE A 43 17.53 -9.14 33.66
N VAL A 44 18.50 -9.90 34.15
CA VAL A 44 18.47 -11.37 34.19
C VAL A 44 18.61 -11.84 35.63
N ASN A 45 17.63 -12.62 36.08
CA ASN A 45 17.71 -13.39 37.32
C ASN A 45 17.73 -14.88 37.03
N ILE A 46 18.34 -15.66 37.92
CA ILE A 46 18.47 -17.10 37.76
C ILE A 46 18.36 -17.82 39.10
N ASN A 47 17.53 -18.87 39.12
CA ASN A 47 17.40 -19.86 40.16
C ASN A 47 17.90 -21.18 39.59
N LYS A 48 19.00 -21.70 40.15
CA LYS A 48 19.62 -22.94 39.70
C LYS A 48 19.18 -24.08 40.60
N ASN A 49 18.73 -25.18 40.00
CA ASN A 49 18.51 -26.44 40.68
C ASN A 49 19.44 -27.49 40.06
N ILE A 50 20.40 -27.97 40.86
CA ILE A 50 21.46 -28.85 40.38
C ILE A 50 21.27 -30.23 41.02
N GLY A 51 20.76 -31.17 40.23
CA GLY A 51 20.66 -32.58 40.60
C GLY A 51 21.97 -33.34 40.30
N PHE A 52 22.07 -34.59 40.76
CA PHE A 52 23.26 -35.43 40.55
C PHE A 52 23.57 -35.71 39.06
N LEU A 53 22.57 -35.71 38.18
CA LEU A 53 22.67 -35.95 36.73
C LEU A 53 21.86 -34.96 35.88
N SER A 54 21.41 -33.86 36.47
CA SER A 54 20.57 -32.87 35.78
C SER A 54 20.96 -31.46 36.19
N PHE A 55 21.02 -30.58 35.21
CA PHE A 55 21.10 -29.14 35.42
C PHE A 55 19.78 -28.54 34.96
N GLU A 56 19.10 -27.87 35.89
CA GLU A 56 17.92 -27.09 35.61
C GLU A 56 18.20 -25.65 36.06
N ALA A 57 18.12 -24.72 35.12
CA ALA A 57 18.17 -23.30 35.43
C ALA A 57 16.85 -22.67 35.04
N LYS A 58 16.21 -21.99 35.99
CA LYS A 58 14.96 -21.25 35.77
C LYS A 58 15.20 -19.80 36.09
N GLY A 59 14.65 -18.88 35.33
CA GLY A 59 14.87 -17.47 35.56
C GLY A 59 13.93 -16.59 34.78
N LYS A 60 14.25 -15.31 34.79
CA LYS A 60 13.57 -14.26 34.05
C LYS A 60 14.61 -13.41 33.36
N ILE A 61 14.33 -13.05 32.12
CA ILE A 61 15.04 -12.04 31.35
C ILE A 61 14.07 -10.93 30.96
N GLU A 62 14.48 -9.69 31.16
CA GLU A 62 13.72 -8.49 30.82
C GLU A 62 14.61 -7.51 30.06
N ILE A 63 14.06 -6.81 29.07
CA ILE A 63 14.76 -5.74 28.38
C ILE A 63 14.62 -4.46 29.22
N ALA A 64 15.70 -4.08 29.90
CA ALA A 64 15.74 -2.91 30.78
C ALA A 64 16.26 -1.65 30.06
N TYR A 65 17.19 -1.83 29.11
CA TYR A 65 17.75 -0.75 28.29
C TYR A 65 17.67 -1.14 26.81
N PRO A 66 16.54 -0.84 26.14
CA PRO A 66 16.21 -1.25 24.78
C PRO A 66 17.34 -1.11 23.76
N TYR A 67 17.87 0.10 23.57
CA TYR A 67 18.93 0.35 22.60
C TYR A 67 20.18 -0.50 22.85
N LYS A 68 20.61 -0.61 24.12
CA LYS A 68 21.79 -1.40 24.50
C LYS A 68 21.58 -2.90 24.26
N ALA A 69 20.38 -3.39 24.58
CA ALA A 69 19.98 -4.77 24.33
C ALA A 69 19.94 -5.11 22.83
N MET A 70 19.45 -4.19 22.00
CA MET A 70 19.44 -4.33 20.54
C MET A 70 20.85 -4.33 19.94
N VAL A 71 21.71 -3.36 20.32
CA VAL A 71 23.12 -3.32 19.89
C VAL A 71 23.81 -4.65 20.23
N TYR A 72 23.64 -5.13 21.47
CA TYR A 72 24.22 -6.39 21.89
C TYR A 72 23.70 -7.58 21.06
N THR A 73 22.40 -7.64 20.80
CA THR A 73 21.76 -8.74 20.05
C THR A 73 22.27 -8.79 18.61
N ILE A 74 22.35 -7.63 17.94
CA ILE A 74 22.90 -7.51 16.59
C ILE A 74 24.39 -7.88 16.56
N ASN A 75 25.14 -7.53 17.61
CA ASN A 75 26.55 -7.93 17.72
C ASN A 75 26.75 -9.45 17.86
N GLN A 76 25.74 -10.21 18.34
CA GLN A 76 25.78 -11.67 18.35
C GLN A 76 25.49 -12.31 16.99
N MET A 77 25.01 -11.54 16.01
CA MET A 77 24.81 -12.03 14.65
C MET A 77 26.16 -12.31 13.98
N SER A 78 26.16 -13.27 13.05
CA SER A 78 27.34 -13.55 12.22
C SER A 78 27.69 -12.34 11.37
N ASP A 79 28.98 -11.99 11.28
CA ASP A 79 29.43 -10.86 10.45
C ASP A 79 29.00 -11.05 8.99
N GLY A 80 28.47 -10.00 8.38
CA GLY A 80 27.85 -10.04 7.06
C GLY A 80 27.02 -8.79 6.83
N GLU A 81 26.45 -8.66 5.65
CA GLU A 81 25.69 -7.47 5.26
C GLU A 81 24.38 -7.36 6.04
N LEU A 82 23.72 -8.48 6.37
CA LEU A 82 22.50 -8.43 7.20
C LEU A 82 22.77 -7.82 8.58
N LYS A 83 23.90 -8.16 9.20
CA LYS A 83 24.31 -7.55 10.47
C LYS A 83 24.52 -6.04 10.31
N LYS A 84 25.21 -5.62 9.25
CA LYS A 84 25.47 -4.21 8.95
C LYS A 84 24.17 -3.45 8.71
N GLN A 85 23.24 -4.00 7.92
CA GLN A 85 21.91 -3.42 7.73
C GLN A 85 21.17 -3.21 9.06
N PHE A 86 21.15 -4.21 9.95
CA PHE A 86 20.54 -4.04 11.26
C PHE A 86 21.23 -2.97 12.12
N GLN A 87 22.56 -2.83 12.02
CA GLN A 87 23.31 -1.77 12.69
C GLN A 87 22.91 -0.39 12.14
N ASP A 88 22.92 -0.22 10.81
CA ASP A 88 22.56 1.02 10.13
C ASP A 88 21.11 1.42 10.47
N TYR A 89 20.16 0.48 10.40
CA TYR A 89 18.77 0.73 10.79
C TYR A 89 18.64 1.12 12.28
N LEU A 90 19.36 0.46 13.18
CA LEU A 90 19.29 0.78 14.61
C LEU A 90 19.84 2.18 14.91
N GLU A 91 20.87 2.62 14.19
CA GLU A 91 21.43 3.98 14.33
C GLU A 91 20.47 5.07 13.84
N LEU A 92 19.63 4.74 12.86
CA LEU A 92 18.70 5.68 12.22
C LEU A 92 17.36 5.79 12.96
N LEU A 93 16.98 4.79 13.77
CA LEU A 93 15.74 4.80 14.55
C LEU A 93 15.82 5.74 15.77
N PRO A 94 14.79 6.59 16.00
CA PRO A 94 14.70 7.37 17.23
C PRO A 94 14.67 6.46 18.47
N LYS A 95 15.43 6.83 19.51
CA LYS A 95 15.52 6.02 20.74
C LYS A 95 14.17 5.80 21.42
N ASP A 96 13.31 6.83 21.42
CA ASP A 96 11.98 6.74 22.04
C ASP A 96 11.08 5.71 21.35
N GLU A 97 11.21 5.54 20.02
CA GLU A 97 10.47 4.51 19.27
C GLU A 97 10.91 3.11 19.68
N ILE A 98 12.23 2.90 19.79
CA ILE A 98 12.79 1.62 20.23
C ILE A 98 12.26 1.27 21.64
N ASP A 99 12.19 2.25 22.54
CA ASP A 99 11.66 2.06 23.88
C ASP A 99 10.18 1.63 23.87
N VAL A 100 9.35 2.21 23.01
CA VAL A 100 7.92 1.86 22.88
C VAL A 100 7.73 0.37 22.60
N PHE A 101 8.55 -0.20 21.71
CA PHE A 101 8.35 -1.56 21.23
C PHE A 101 8.94 -2.66 22.11
N VAL A 102 9.95 -2.38 22.94
CA VAL A 102 10.65 -3.47 23.66
C VAL A 102 10.97 -3.21 25.13
N GLU A 103 10.82 -1.98 25.64
CA GLU A 103 11.09 -1.69 27.05
C GLU A 103 10.19 -2.54 27.97
N GLY A 104 10.80 -3.30 28.88
CA GLY A 104 10.10 -4.15 29.85
C GLY A 104 9.52 -5.46 29.28
N LEU A 105 9.74 -5.75 27.99
CA LEU A 105 9.42 -7.06 27.41
C LEU A 105 10.12 -8.15 28.22
N THR A 106 9.35 -9.08 28.76
CA THR A 106 9.82 -10.06 29.74
C THR A 106 9.55 -11.48 29.30
N PHE A 107 10.57 -12.33 29.41
CA PHE A 107 10.45 -13.77 29.29
C PHE A 107 10.86 -14.44 30.59
N ASP A 108 10.06 -15.39 31.04
CA ASP A 108 10.57 -16.43 31.93
C ASP A 108 11.32 -17.45 31.07
N TYR A 109 12.37 -18.06 31.59
CA TYR A 109 13.11 -19.10 30.88
C TYR A 109 13.37 -20.32 31.74
N ASP A 110 13.46 -21.48 31.10
CA ASP A 110 14.04 -22.68 31.69
C ASP A 110 15.03 -23.35 30.73
N ILE A 111 16.12 -23.88 31.31
CA ILE A 111 17.12 -24.68 30.61
C ILE A 111 17.00 -26.09 31.17
N VAL A 112 16.66 -27.05 30.31
CA VAL A 112 16.51 -28.45 30.71
C VAL A 112 17.62 -29.28 30.08
N SER A 113 18.29 -30.10 30.89
CA SER A 113 19.26 -31.09 30.44
C SER A 113 18.89 -32.48 30.96
N ASN A 114 18.72 -33.44 30.06
CA ASN A 114 18.35 -34.83 30.39
C ASN A 114 19.60 -35.74 30.35
N GLY A 115 20.18 -36.03 31.52
CA GLY A 115 21.20 -37.07 31.71
C GLY A 115 22.63 -36.67 31.32
N PHE A 116 23.53 -37.66 31.17
CA PHE A 116 24.97 -37.52 30.87
C PHE A 116 25.31 -36.77 29.55
N GLY A 117 24.31 -36.27 28.81
CA GLY A 117 24.50 -35.57 27.54
C GLY A 117 24.69 -34.06 27.73
N THR A 118 25.50 -33.43 26.86
CA THR A 118 25.69 -31.97 26.77
C THR A 118 24.55 -31.26 26.03
N LYS A 119 23.39 -31.90 25.87
CA LYS A 119 22.26 -31.33 25.15
C LYS A 119 21.43 -30.49 26.11
N TYR A 120 21.11 -29.27 25.69
CA TYR A 120 20.31 -28.30 26.44
C TYR A 120 19.23 -27.76 25.52
N ASP A 121 18.00 -27.73 26.02
CA ASP A 121 16.90 -27.01 25.38
C ASP A 121 16.58 -25.78 26.23
N LEU A 122 16.45 -24.63 25.56
CA LEU A 122 16.03 -23.36 26.16
C LEU A 122 14.55 -23.15 25.86
N ASN A 123 13.71 -23.11 26.89
CA ASN A 123 12.34 -22.66 26.77
C ASN A 123 12.25 -21.20 27.21
N LEU A 124 11.64 -20.36 26.37
CA LEU A 124 11.34 -18.96 26.63
C LEU A 124 9.82 -18.78 26.67
N TYR A 125 9.30 -18.21 27.74
CA TYR A 125 7.87 -17.98 27.94
C TYR A 125 7.62 -16.48 28.02
N LEU A 126 6.86 -15.92 27.09
CA LEU A 126 6.50 -14.50 27.15
C LEU A 126 5.52 -14.28 28.32
N THR A 127 5.91 -13.45 29.29
CA THR A 127 5.12 -13.19 30.51
C THR A 127 4.73 -11.73 30.67
N LYS A 128 5.41 -10.79 30.00
CA LYS A 128 4.99 -9.38 29.94
C LYS A 128 5.25 -8.77 28.57
N LEU A 129 4.29 -7.98 28.11
CA LEU A 129 4.41 -7.11 26.95
C LEU A 129 5.20 -5.82 27.29
N PRO A 130 5.66 -5.06 26.29
CA PRO A 130 6.40 -3.82 26.52
C PRO A 130 5.58 -2.80 27.34
N ILE A 131 6.24 -2.16 28.31
CA ILE A 131 5.62 -1.26 29.29
C ILE A 131 5.03 -0.03 28.59
N ARG A 132 5.82 0.61 27.73
CA ARG A 132 5.38 1.81 26.99
C ARG A 132 4.28 1.48 25.98
N TYR A 133 4.36 0.34 25.30
CA TYR A 133 3.26 -0.13 24.45
C TYR A 133 1.96 -0.26 25.26
N MET A 134 2.00 -0.90 26.43
CA MET A 134 0.83 -1.02 27.30
C MET A 134 0.32 0.35 27.78
N GLN A 135 1.20 1.30 28.11
CA GLN A 135 0.83 2.66 28.50
C GLN A 135 0.21 3.44 27.33
N HIS A 136 0.78 3.35 26.12
CA HIS A 136 0.23 3.96 24.91
C HIS A 136 -1.19 3.45 24.63
N GLN A 137 -1.41 2.13 24.74
CA GLN A 137 -2.74 1.55 24.58
C GLN A 137 -3.73 2.08 25.63
N ASN A 138 -3.29 2.29 26.87
CA ASN A 138 -4.09 2.90 27.94
C ASN A 138 -4.41 4.37 27.67
N TYR A 139 -3.44 5.15 27.20
CA TYR A 139 -3.57 6.59 26.97
C TYR A 139 -4.51 6.92 25.81
N PHE A 140 -4.47 6.14 24.72
CA PHE A 140 -5.32 6.36 23.55
C PHE A 140 -6.69 5.62 23.62
N GLY A 141 -7.05 5.03 24.76
CA GLY A 141 -8.30 4.27 24.89
C GLY A 141 -8.32 2.98 24.05
N LEU A 142 -7.16 2.54 23.56
CA LEU A 142 -6.96 1.35 22.75
C LEU A 142 -6.73 0.08 23.59
N VAL A 143 -6.87 0.13 24.91
CA VAL A 143 -6.92 -1.07 25.80
C VAL A 143 -7.89 -2.13 25.30
N ASN A 144 -8.89 -1.70 24.53
CA ASN A 144 -9.86 -2.55 23.84
C ASN A 144 -9.33 -3.24 22.57
N ALA A 145 -8.06 -3.09 22.20
CA ALA A 145 -7.44 -3.70 21.02
C ALA A 145 -6.66 -4.99 21.36
N LEU A 146 -6.30 -5.21 22.63
CA LEU A 146 -5.63 -6.46 23.03
C LEU A 146 -6.61 -7.65 22.91
N PRO A 147 -6.13 -8.83 22.47
CA PRO A 147 -6.93 -10.05 22.51
C PRO A 147 -7.44 -10.33 23.93
N THR A 148 -8.68 -10.79 24.05
CA THR A 148 -9.38 -10.97 25.35
C THR A 148 -8.69 -11.98 26.25
N ASN A 149 -8.01 -12.97 25.68
CA ASN A 149 -7.26 -13.99 26.42
C ASN A 149 -5.76 -13.67 26.57
N MET A 150 -5.25 -12.57 26.01
CA MET A 150 -3.80 -12.28 26.00
C MET A 150 -3.20 -12.28 27.41
N MET A 151 -3.81 -11.57 28.37
CA MET A 151 -3.29 -11.50 29.74
C MET A 151 -3.32 -12.86 30.45
N GLN A 152 -4.34 -13.68 30.17
CA GLN A 152 -4.42 -15.04 30.70
C GLN A 152 -3.31 -15.92 30.12
N MET A 153 -3.08 -15.84 28.81
CA MET A 153 -2.00 -16.59 28.14
C MET A 153 -0.62 -16.21 28.70
N LEU A 154 -0.36 -14.92 28.93
CA LEU A 154 0.89 -14.44 29.52
C LEU A 154 1.09 -14.98 30.95
N ASN A 155 0.05 -14.93 31.79
CA ASN A 155 0.08 -15.44 33.16
C ASN A 155 0.28 -16.97 33.22
N ASN A 156 -0.35 -17.69 32.29
CA ASN A 156 -0.29 -19.14 32.19
C ASN A 156 0.95 -19.64 31.42
N LYS A 157 1.80 -18.74 30.91
CA LYS A 157 3.00 -19.06 30.11
C LYS A 157 2.68 -19.86 28.84
N GLU A 158 1.57 -19.54 28.17
CA GLU A 158 1.09 -20.26 26.99
C GLU A 158 1.81 -19.82 25.70
N ILE A 159 2.52 -18.69 25.71
CA ILE A 159 3.33 -18.21 24.59
C ILE A 159 4.78 -18.66 24.82
N ARG A 160 5.11 -19.86 24.34
CA ARG A 160 6.42 -20.50 24.54
C ARG A 160 7.18 -20.71 23.24
N ILE A 161 8.45 -20.32 23.24
CA ILE A 161 9.44 -20.64 22.20
C ILE A 161 10.45 -21.62 22.80
N ASN A 162 10.61 -22.77 22.17
CA ASN A 162 11.67 -23.74 22.46
C ASN A 162 12.81 -23.55 21.47
N ILE A 163 14.05 -23.56 21.94
CA ILE A 163 15.27 -23.47 21.13
C ILE A 163 16.20 -24.60 21.56
N ASP A 164 16.62 -25.43 20.60
CA ASP A 164 17.56 -26.52 20.85
C ASP A 164 19.02 -26.04 20.82
N GLN A 165 19.94 -26.95 21.16
CA GLN A 165 21.38 -26.72 21.14
C GLN A 165 21.96 -26.33 19.77
N ASP A 166 21.30 -26.72 18.67
CA ASP A 166 21.75 -26.47 17.29
C ASP A 166 21.21 -25.12 16.78
N GLY A 167 20.29 -24.49 17.55
CA GLY A 167 19.66 -23.22 17.25
C GLY A 167 18.39 -23.35 16.42
N ASN A 168 17.82 -24.56 16.33
CA ASN A 168 16.49 -24.74 15.78
C ASN A 168 15.46 -24.28 16.82
N PHE A 169 14.41 -23.61 16.37
CA PHE A 169 13.36 -23.10 17.25
C PHE A 169 11.98 -23.62 16.86
N LYS A 170 11.09 -23.67 17.85
CA LYS A 170 9.68 -23.97 17.68
C LYS A 170 8.84 -23.09 18.61
N LEU A 171 7.79 -22.48 18.07
CA LEU A 171 6.78 -21.75 18.83
C LEU A 171 5.56 -22.66 19.02
N ASP A 172 5.05 -22.73 20.25
CA ASP A 172 3.81 -23.46 20.54
C ASP A 172 2.61 -22.82 19.81
N ASP A 173 1.62 -23.64 19.46
CA ASP A 173 0.43 -23.16 18.74
C ASP A 173 -0.29 -22.07 19.55
N LEU A 174 -0.61 -20.96 18.89
CA LEU A 174 -1.26 -19.81 19.50
C LEU A 174 -2.69 -19.68 18.98
N THR A 175 -3.64 -19.53 19.90
CA THR A 175 -5.03 -19.14 19.58
C THR A 175 -5.42 -17.94 20.42
N LEU A 176 -5.59 -16.79 19.75
CA LEU A 176 -5.94 -15.52 20.36
C LEU A 176 -7.37 -15.15 20.01
N THR A 177 -8.18 -14.83 21.03
CA THR A 177 -9.57 -14.41 20.86
C THR A 177 -9.61 -12.88 20.80
N LEU A 178 -10.13 -12.33 19.70
CA LEU A 178 -10.25 -10.90 19.48
C LEU A 178 -11.60 -10.39 20.00
N LYS A 179 -11.65 -9.13 20.45
CA LYS A 179 -12.82 -8.53 21.12
C LYS A 179 -14.14 -8.59 20.32
N ASN A 180 -14.07 -8.64 18.99
CA ASN A 180 -15.23 -8.70 18.09
C ASN A 180 -15.50 -10.14 17.58
N SER A 181 -15.38 -11.14 18.46
CA SER A 181 -15.55 -12.56 18.12
C SER A 181 -14.63 -13.03 16.97
N GLY A 182 -13.47 -12.41 16.86
CA GLY A 182 -12.43 -12.81 15.92
C GLY A 182 -11.48 -13.82 16.54
N LEU A 183 -10.75 -14.55 15.71
CA LEU A 183 -9.77 -15.55 16.12
C LEU A 183 -8.49 -15.36 15.32
N LEU A 184 -7.34 -15.28 15.98
CA LEU A 184 -6.03 -15.42 15.37
C LEU A 184 -5.48 -16.79 15.77
N ASN A 185 -5.12 -17.61 14.79
CA ASN A 185 -4.55 -18.93 14.97
C ASN A 185 -3.21 -19.01 14.24
N ILE A 186 -2.15 -19.36 14.97
CA ILE A 186 -0.80 -19.56 14.44
C ILE A 186 -0.36 -20.94 14.88
N ARG A 187 -0.03 -21.83 13.94
CA ARG A 187 0.33 -23.22 14.28
C ARG A 187 1.61 -23.69 13.64
N GLY A 188 2.34 -24.51 14.40
CA GLY A 188 3.49 -25.27 13.94
C GLY A 188 4.69 -24.41 13.54
N VAL A 189 4.79 -23.17 14.01
CA VAL A 189 5.89 -22.27 13.67
C VAL A 189 7.21 -22.86 14.13
N ASN A 190 8.15 -23.00 13.20
CA ASN A 190 9.48 -23.55 13.47
C ASN A 190 10.52 -22.99 12.49
N GLY A 191 11.80 -23.21 12.78
CA GLY A 191 12.86 -22.76 11.89
C GLY A 191 14.24 -22.88 12.52
N ASP A 192 15.20 -22.20 11.90
CA ASP A 192 16.58 -22.10 12.36
C ASP A 192 17.15 -20.71 12.02
N LYS A 193 18.48 -20.57 12.03
CA LYS A 193 19.15 -19.28 11.72
C LYS A 193 18.93 -18.79 10.29
N LYS A 194 18.47 -19.64 9.38
CA LYS A 194 18.33 -19.37 7.95
C LYS A 194 16.90 -19.56 7.45
N THR A 195 16.03 -20.21 8.21
CA THR A 195 14.71 -20.63 7.74
C THR A 195 13.62 -20.32 8.77
N LEU A 196 12.42 -20.00 8.28
CA LEU A 196 11.20 -19.84 9.08
C LEU A 196 10.05 -20.50 8.35
N ASN A 197 9.38 -21.44 9.01
CA ASN A 197 8.24 -22.17 8.49
C ASN A 197 7.02 -21.85 9.35
N ILE A 198 5.93 -21.44 8.70
CA ILE A 198 4.63 -21.17 9.31
C ILE A 198 3.58 -22.02 8.58
N PRO A 199 3.30 -23.24 9.08
CA PRO A 199 2.30 -24.13 8.49
C PRO A 199 0.90 -23.53 8.40
N LEU A 200 0.47 -22.77 9.42
CA LEU A 200 -0.83 -22.10 9.42
C LEU A 200 -0.73 -20.74 10.10
N PHE A 201 -1.12 -19.70 9.38
CA PHE A 201 -1.49 -18.40 9.91
C PHE A 201 -2.92 -18.08 9.48
N LYS A 202 -3.80 -17.88 10.46
CA LYS A 202 -5.23 -17.68 10.20
C LYS A 202 -5.77 -16.56 11.06
N VAL A 203 -6.45 -15.60 10.45
CA VAL A 203 -7.20 -14.55 11.13
C VAL A 203 -8.65 -14.60 10.68
N GLU A 204 -9.58 -14.59 11.63
CA GLU A 204 -11.00 -14.50 11.39
C GLU A 204 -11.57 -13.33 12.17
N LYS A 205 -12.55 -12.65 11.56
CA LYS A 205 -13.34 -11.60 12.19
C LYS A 205 -14.80 -11.89 11.92
N ALA A 206 -15.60 -11.92 12.98
CA ALA A 206 -17.05 -12.08 12.87
C ALA A 206 -17.75 -10.72 12.87
N TYR A 207 -18.87 -10.62 12.17
CA TYR A 207 -19.80 -9.49 12.24
C TYR A 207 -20.81 -9.68 13.38
N TYR A 208 -21.46 -8.59 13.81
CA TYR A 208 -22.61 -8.63 14.71
C TYR A 208 -23.70 -9.54 14.15
N GLY A 209 -23.87 -10.73 14.73
CA GLY A 209 -24.77 -11.78 14.24
C GLY A 209 -24.12 -13.15 14.05
N GLY A 210 -22.79 -13.28 14.22
CA GLY A 210 -22.09 -14.57 14.30
C GLY A 210 -21.55 -15.12 12.96
N TYR A 211 -21.72 -14.39 11.85
CA TYR A 211 -21.16 -14.74 10.55
C TYR A 211 -19.71 -14.22 10.41
N ILE A 212 -18.85 -15.00 9.75
CA ILE A 212 -17.46 -14.60 9.45
C ILE A 212 -17.47 -13.60 8.29
N ASP A 213 -17.18 -12.34 8.61
CA ASP A 213 -17.15 -11.20 7.70
C ASP A 213 -15.85 -11.17 6.89
N GLU A 214 -14.75 -11.45 7.59
CA GLU A 214 -13.41 -11.42 7.05
C GLU A 214 -12.60 -12.61 7.57
N ARG A 215 -11.85 -13.22 6.67
CA ARG A 215 -10.96 -14.33 6.98
C ARG A 215 -9.73 -14.25 6.09
N LEU A 216 -8.55 -14.25 6.71
CA LEU A 216 -7.26 -14.39 6.06
C LEU A 216 -6.64 -15.71 6.48
N ILE A 217 -6.23 -16.54 5.52
CA ILE A 217 -5.52 -17.79 5.75
C ILE A 217 -4.26 -17.80 4.89
N ILE A 218 -3.15 -18.16 5.51
CA ILE A 218 -1.89 -18.48 4.85
C ILE A 218 -1.50 -19.88 5.29
N GLU A 219 -1.31 -20.79 4.34
CA GLU A 219 -0.91 -22.16 4.57
C GLU A 219 0.49 -22.42 4.03
N ASN A 220 1.30 -23.10 4.84
CA ASN A 220 2.65 -23.55 4.51
C ASN A 220 3.54 -22.43 3.95
N MET A 221 3.62 -21.32 4.69
CA MET A 221 4.60 -20.27 4.41
C MET A 221 6.00 -20.75 4.82
N ASN A 222 6.97 -20.63 3.92
CA ASN A 222 8.37 -20.93 4.18
C ASN A 222 9.21 -19.74 3.73
N PHE A 223 10.09 -19.27 4.60
CA PHE A 223 11.09 -18.25 4.31
C PHE A 223 12.48 -18.87 4.46
N SER A 224 13.39 -18.54 3.55
CA SER A 224 14.80 -18.87 3.70
C SER A 224 15.69 -17.70 3.31
N TYR A 225 16.83 -17.59 4.00
CA TYR A 225 17.86 -16.59 3.79
C TYR A 225 19.24 -17.24 3.76
N PHE A 226 20.05 -16.87 2.78
CA PHE A 226 21.43 -17.30 2.66
C PHE A 226 22.32 -16.14 2.23
N GLU A 227 23.49 -16.04 2.86
CA GLU A 227 24.48 -15.03 2.53
C GLU A 227 25.84 -15.68 2.26
N ASN A 228 26.42 -15.36 1.11
CA ASN A 228 27.79 -15.70 0.79
C ASN A 228 28.71 -14.49 1.01
N LYS A 229 29.37 -14.47 2.16
CA LYS A 229 30.29 -13.41 2.59
C LYS A 229 31.43 -13.12 1.60
N LYS A 230 31.91 -14.12 0.85
CA LYS A 230 33.05 -13.93 -0.06
C LYS A 230 32.67 -13.17 -1.33
N SER A 231 31.42 -13.30 -1.74
CA SER A 231 30.91 -12.73 -2.99
C SER A 231 29.93 -11.57 -2.76
N SER A 232 29.67 -11.22 -1.49
CA SER A 232 28.62 -10.28 -1.07
C SER A 232 27.29 -10.55 -1.75
N LYS A 233 26.93 -11.84 -1.85
CA LYS A 233 25.67 -12.30 -2.46
C LYS A 233 24.70 -12.68 -1.37
N ILE A 234 23.46 -12.24 -1.52
CA ILE A 234 22.34 -12.58 -0.64
C ILE A 234 21.27 -13.24 -1.49
N ASP A 235 20.80 -14.39 -1.03
CA ASP A 235 19.67 -15.10 -1.59
C ASP A 235 18.57 -15.18 -0.52
N SER A 236 17.35 -14.81 -0.90
CA SER A 236 16.17 -14.96 -0.02
C SER A 236 15.02 -15.58 -0.81
N LYS A 237 14.28 -16.48 -0.17
CA LYS A 237 13.15 -17.16 -0.79
C LYS A 237 11.93 -17.11 0.10
N ILE A 238 10.78 -16.80 -0.47
CA ILE A 238 9.47 -16.95 0.18
C ILE A 238 8.66 -17.92 -0.68
N PHE A 239 8.05 -18.91 -0.02
CA PHE A 239 7.06 -19.78 -0.60
C PHE A 239 5.79 -19.74 0.25
N ILE A 240 4.62 -19.62 -0.39
CA ILE A 240 3.31 -19.76 0.24
C ILE A 240 2.50 -20.72 -0.62
N GLU A 241 2.09 -21.85 -0.05
CA GLU A 241 1.31 -22.85 -0.79
C GLU A 241 -0.09 -22.32 -1.10
N ASN A 242 -0.80 -21.81 -0.08
CA ASN A 242 -2.12 -21.21 -0.27
C ASN A 242 -2.23 -19.90 0.51
N PHE A 243 -2.76 -18.88 -0.16
CA PHE A 243 -3.22 -17.65 0.46
C PHE A 243 -4.71 -17.48 0.13
N THR A 244 -5.52 -17.21 1.14
CA THR A 244 -6.95 -16.96 0.98
C THR A 244 -7.35 -15.75 1.80
N HIS A 245 -7.92 -14.73 1.14
CA HIS A 245 -8.55 -13.60 1.80
C HIS A 245 -10.02 -13.54 1.40
N LYS A 246 -10.89 -13.91 2.34
CA LYS A 246 -12.33 -13.71 2.25
C LYS A 246 -12.68 -12.38 2.89
N ARG A 247 -13.46 -11.56 2.19
CA ARG A 247 -14.08 -10.34 2.72
C ARG A 247 -15.43 -10.11 2.08
N TYR A 248 -16.48 -10.02 2.89
CA TYR A 248 -17.87 -10.06 2.41
C TYR A 248 -18.06 -11.24 1.45
N GLU A 249 -18.89 -11.09 0.43
CA GLU A 249 -19.15 -12.03 -0.66
C GLU A 249 -17.94 -12.30 -1.59
N THR A 250 -16.72 -11.90 -1.26
CA THR A 250 -15.56 -12.07 -2.15
C THR A 250 -14.47 -12.91 -1.53
N ILE A 251 -13.79 -13.71 -2.35
CA ILE A 251 -12.61 -14.49 -1.97
C ILE A 251 -11.52 -14.21 -2.99
N LEU A 252 -10.36 -13.75 -2.50
CA LEU A 252 -9.09 -13.66 -3.21
C LEU A 252 -8.26 -14.90 -2.84
N GLU A 253 -7.79 -15.62 -3.85
CA GLU A 253 -7.01 -16.85 -3.71
C GLU A 253 -5.71 -16.73 -4.48
N PHE A 254 -4.63 -17.19 -3.85
CA PHE A 254 -3.31 -17.34 -4.46
C PHE A 254 -2.79 -18.74 -4.17
N LYS A 255 -2.26 -19.42 -5.18
CA LYS A 255 -1.72 -20.77 -5.06
C LYS A 255 -0.26 -20.82 -5.50
N ASN A 256 0.58 -21.45 -4.68
CA ASN A 256 2.00 -21.66 -4.91
C ASN A 256 2.77 -20.38 -5.23
N LEU A 257 2.56 -19.33 -4.44
CA LEU A 257 3.33 -18.09 -4.53
C LEU A 257 4.78 -18.37 -4.18
N LYS A 258 5.69 -18.09 -5.11
CA LYS A 258 7.14 -18.15 -4.92
C LYS A 258 7.73 -16.79 -5.20
N LEU A 259 8.58 -16.31 -4.30
CA LEU A 259 9.42 -15.14 -4.50
C LEU A 259 10.87 -15.56 -4.23
N ASP A 260 11.68 -15.65 -5.27
CA ASP A 260 13.11 -15.88 -5.18
C ASP A 260 13.82 -14.55 -5.46
N SER A 261 14.48 -13.98 -4.45
CA SER A 261 15.22 -12.72 -4.57
C SER A 261 16.70 -12.93 -4.36
N TYR A 262 17.48 -12.27 -5.20
CA TYR A 262 18.92 -12.26 -5.21
C TYR A 262 19.39 -10.81 -5.12
N SER A 263 20.38 -10.54 -4.29
CA SER A 263 21.11 -9.29 -4.33
C SER A 263 22.62 -9.49 -4.29
N LYS A 264 23.34 -8.56 -4.91
CA LYS A 264 24.80 -8.55 -4.94
C LYS A 264 25.34 -7.13 -4.83
N TYR A 265 26.23 -6.93 -3.89
CA TYR A 265 26.96 -5.68 -3.74
C TYR A 265 28.13 -5.63 -4.73
N LEU A 266 28.25 -4.49 -5.40
CA LEU A 266 29.29 -4.17 -6.36
C LEU A 266 29.85 -2.78 -6.01
N ASN A 267 30.85 -2.74 -5.12
CA ASN A 267 31.37 -1.50 -4.56
C ASN A 267 30.24 -0.71 -3.84
N ASP A 268 29.91 0.50 -4.32
CA ASP A 268 28.86 1.37 -3.76
C ASP A 268 27.46 1.07 -4.33
N ASP A 269 27.37 0.19 -5.34
CA ASP A 269 26.13 -0.16 -6.02
C ASP A 269 25.56 -1.52 -5.57
N LEU A 270 24.25 -1.66 -5.71
CA LEU A 270 23.50 -2.86 -5.46
C LEU A 270 22.84 -3.37 -6.76
N GLN A 271 23.01 -4.65 -7.04
CA GLN A 271 22.20 -5.37 -8.02
C GLN A 271 21.13 -6.18 -7.29
N ILE A 272 19.89 -6.09 -7.74
CA ILE A 272 18.76 -6.86 -7.21
C ILE A 272 18.08 -7.57 -8.38
N LYS A 273 17.75 -8.84 -8.19
CA LYS A 273 16.83 -9.59 -9.06
C LYS A 273 15.80 -10.28 -8.18
N SER A 274 14.52 -10.08 -8.46
CA SER A 274 13.43 -10.76 -7.77
C SER A 274 12.53 -11.45 -8.78
N ASP A 275 12.45 -12.77 -8.68
CA ASP A 275 11.60 -13.66 -9.47
C ASP A 275 10.34 -14.01 -8.66
N LEU A 276 9.18 -13.51 -9.08
CA LEU A 276 7.87 -13.80 -8.53
C LEU A 276 7.15 -14.80 -9.45
N SER A 277 6.58 -15.88 -8.92
CA SER A 277 5.79 -16.82 -9.73
C SER A 277 4.65 -17.46 -8.95
N PHE A 278 3.62 -17.90 -9.66
CA PHE A 278 2.45 -18.57 -9.07
C PHE A 278 1.64 -19.37 -10.07
N ASP A 279 0.98 -20.41 -9.56
CA ASP A 279 0.14 -21.29 -10.38
C ASP A 279 -1.21 -20.63 -10.66
N THR A 280 -1.80 -19.96 -9.67
CA THR A 280 -3.11 -19.31 -9.83
C THR A 280 -3.25 -18.13 -8.89
N LEU A 281 -3.80 -17.04 -9.42
CA LEU A 281 -4.30 -15.90 -8.69
C LEU A 281 -5.73 -15.63 -9.16
N SER A 282 -6.70 -15.63 -8.25
CA SER A 282 -8.10 -15.41 -8.62
C SER A 282 -8.87 -14.62 -7.59
N LYS A 283 -9.84 -13.83 -8.04
CA LYS A 283 -10.83 -13.17 -7.17
C LYS A 283 -12.22 -13.53 -7.65
N LYS A 284 -13.02 -14.11 -6.76
CA LYS A 284 -14.37 -14.59 -7.06
C LYS A 284 -15.38 -13.95 -6.13
N ARG A 285 -16.56 -13.64 -6.66
CA ARG A 285 -17.74 -13.23 -5.89
C ARG A 285 -18.64 -14.44 -5.70
N TYR A 286 -19.12 -14.65 -4.50
CA TYR A 286 -20.06 -15.67 -4.12
C TYR A 286 -21.40 -15.05 -3.74
N ASN A 287 -22.44 -15.86 -3.67
CA ASN A 287 -23.66 -15.49 -2.97
C ASN A 287 -23.38 -15.39 -1.45
N PHE A 288 -24.30 -14.75 -0.73
CA PHE A 288 -24.15 -14.48 0.71
C PHE A 288 -23.82 -15.73 1.56
N ASP A 289 -24.32 -16.91 1.20
CA ASP A 289 -24.05 -18.17 1.91
C ASP A 289 -22.81 -18.94 1.41
N PHE A 290 -22.07 -18.39 0.44
CA PHE A 290 -20.86 -18.96 -0.17
C PHE A 290 -21.03 -20.34 -0.82
N THR A 291 -22.26 -20.73 -1.16
CA THR A 291 -22.52 -22.02 -1.83
C THR A 291 -22.33 -21.95 -3.34
N LYS A 292 -22.39 -20.76 -3.93
CA LYS A 292 -22.34 -20.55 -5.39
C LYS A 292 -21.49 -19.33 -5.75
N VAL A 293 -20.59 -19.52 -6.72
CA VAL A 293 -19.89 -18.41 -7.39
C VAL A 293 -20.88 -17.65 -8.26
N LEU A 294 -21.02 -16.34 -8.00
CA LEU A 294 -21.81 -15.42 -8.80
C LEU A 294 -21.02 -14.94 -10.02
N ASN A 295 -19.81 -14.41 -9.80
CA ASN A 295 -18.94 -13.87 -10.86
C ASN A 295 -17.46 -14.14 -10.54
N ASN A 296 -16.66 -14.42 -11.56
CA ASN A 296 -15.20 -14.35 -11.45
C ASN A 296 -14.76 -12.93 -11.78
N TYR A 297 -14.29 -12.17 -10.79
CA TYR A 297 -13.76 -10.82 -11.04
C TYR A 297 -12.52 -10.90 -11.89
N PHE A 298 -11.57 -11.76 -11.52
CA PHE A 298 -10.45 -12.12 -12.38
C PHE A 298 -9.86 -13.48 -12.02
N GLU A 299 -9.19 -14.09 -12.99
CA GLU A 299 -8.36 -15.28 -12.81
C GLU A 299 -7.12 -15.15 -13.71
N LEU A 300 -5.96 -15.51 -13.17
CA LEU A 300 -4.65 -15.55 -13.80
C LEU A 300 -4.00 -16.89 -13.45
N LYS A 301 -3.33 -17.52 -14.43
CA LYS A 301 -2.69 -18.82 -14.26
C LYS A 301 -1.24 -18.80 -14.70
N ASP A 302 -0.44 -19.69 -14.12
CA ASP A 302 0.95 -19.98 -14.50
C ASP A 302 1.76 -18.73 -14.84
N SER A 303 1.71 -17.76 -13.92
CA SER A 303 2.25 -16.43 -14.14
C SER A 303 3.59 -16.28 -13.45
N SER A 304 4.50 -15.57 -14.11
CA SER A 304 5.77 -15.16 -13.51
C SER A 304 6.11 -13.72 -13.88
N PHE A 305 6.82 -13.06 -12.99
CA PHE A 305 7.27 -11.69 -13.12
C PHE A 305 8.64 -11.57 -12.49
N VAL A 306 9.58 -10.96 -13.20
CA VAL A 306 10.92 -10.71 -12.72
C VAL A 306 11.19 -9.23 -12.80
N VAL A 307 11.71 -8.69 -11.71
CA VAL A 307 12.25 -7.32 -11.66
C VAL A 307 13.75 -7.38 -11.40
N LYS A 308 14.51 -6.61 -12.17
CA LYS A 308 15.96 -6.44 -12.03
C LYS A 308 16.26 -4.96 -11.85
N PHE A 309 17.02 -4.65 -10.80
CA PHE A 309 17.63 -3.35 -10.57
C PHE A 309 19.13 -3.50 -10.76
N GLU A 310 19.69 -2.76 -11.70
CA GLU A 310 21.14 -2.70 -11.94
C GLU A 310 21.66 -1.32 -11.51
N ASN A 311 22.83 -1.30 -10.87
CA ASN A 311 23.52 -0.08 -10.43
C ASN A 311 22.66 0.81 -9.51
N LEU A 312 21.95 0.19 -8.54
CA LEU A 312 21.21 0.94 -7.52
C LEU A 312 22.18 1.52 -6.49
N PRO A 313 22.27 2.84 -6.30
CA PRO A 313 23.17 3.45 -5.33
C PRO A 313 22.72 3.09 -3.90
N TYR A 314 23.48 2.22 -3.24
CA TYR A 314 22.97 1.49 -2.09
C TYR A 314 22.89 2.35 -0.84
N LYS A 315 23.90 3.18 -0.59
CA LYS A 315 24.01 3.97 0.62
C LYS A 315 22.87 4.99 0.69
N GLU A 316 22.61 5.68 -0.40
CA GLU A 316 21.55 6.67 -0.52
C GLU A 316 20.17 6.00 -0.47
N TYR A 317 20.03 4.80 -1.04
CA TYR A 317 18.82 3.99 -0.88
C TYR A 317 18.54 3.65 0.60
N LEU A 318 19.57 3.28 1.37
CA LEU A 318 19.45 3.02 2.81
C LEU A 318 19.08 4.29 3.57
N ASP A 319 19.77 5.41 3.32
CA ASP A 319 19.51 6.69 3.98
C ASP A 319 18.06 7.17 3.71
N PHE A 320 17.60 7.05 2.46
CA PHE A 320 16.20 7.30 2.09
C PHE A 320 15.25 6.34 2.82
N SER A 321 15.46 5.04 2.73
CA SER A 321 14.58 4.03 3.33
C SER A 321 14.43 4.23 4.85
N ALA A 322 15.53 4.53 5.54
CA ALA A 322 15.52 4.79 6.95
C ALA A 322 14.85 6.13 7.31
N SER A 323 14.99 7.17 6.47
CA SER A 323 14.30 8.45 6.69
C SER A 323 12.77 8.30 6.71
N THR A 324 12.22 7.37 5.92
CA THR A 324 10.77 7.07 5.89
C THR A 324 10.24 6.44 7.17
N LEU A 325 11.14 5.90 8.02
CA LEU A 325 10.79 5.36 9.33
C LEU A 325 10.77 6.43 10.43
N THR A 326 11.13 7.68 10.10
CA THR A 326 11.09 8.81 11.04
C THR A 326 9.73 9.53 10.98
N ILE A 327 9.30 10.13 12.10
CA ILE A 327 8.07 10.96 12.15
C ILE A 327 8.28 12.32 11.44
N ASP A 328 9.51 12.68 11.10
CA ASP A 328 9.84 13.93 10.40
C ASP A 328 9.62 13.80 8.89
N TYR A 329 8.40 14.13 8.46
CA TYR A 329 7.99 14.09 7.06
C TYR A 329 8.86 14.98 6.16
N ASN A 330 9.30 16.15 6.64
CA ASN A 330 10.11 17.07 5.83
C ASN A 330 11.49 16.48 5.55
N LYS A 331 12.10 15.87 6.56
CA LYS A 331 13.37 15.16 6.41
C LYS A 331 13.25 13.96 5.47
N ALA A 332 12.13 13.23 5.54
CA ALA A 332 11.88 12.12 4.61
C ALA A 332 11.75 12.60 3.15
N LEU A 333 11.08 13.74 2.92
CA LEU A 333 10.99 14.36 1.59
C LEU A 333 12.36 14.84 1.09
N GLU A 334 13.17 15.49 1.92
CA GLU A 334 14.53 15.93 1.54
C GLU A 334 15.39 14.74 1.10
N LYS A 335 15.35 13.62 1.85
CA LYS A 335 16.08 12.41 1.49
C LYS A 335 15.52 11.67 0.27
N GLN A 336 14.22 11.81 0.01
CA GLN A 336 13.62 11.34 -1.22
C GLN A 336 14.16 12.12 -2.43
N ASP A 337 14.18 13.44 -2.34
CA ASP A 337 14.67 14.32 -3.42
C ASP A 337 16.16 14.06 -3.69
N GLU A 338 17.00 14.00 -2.65
CA GLU A 338 18.42 13.66 -2.78
C GLU A 338 18.63 12.30 -3.50
N PHE A 339 17.87 11.29 -3.09
CA PHE A 339 17.97 9.95 -3.68
C PHE A 339 17.51 9.94 -5.14
N PHE A 340 16.43 10.64 -5.46
CA PHE A 340 15.91 10.73 -6.83
C PHE A 340 16.83 11.52 -7.75
N ASP A 341 17.40 12.64 -7.28
CA ASP A 341 18.41 13.39 -8.03
C ASP A 341 19.64 12.52 -8.32
N LEU A 342 20.06 11.69 -7.37
CA LEU A 342 21.18 10.79 -7.55
C LEU A 342 20.85 9.62 -8.50
N LEU A 343 19.66 9.02 -8.42
CA LEU A 343 19.19 8.03 -9.39
C LEU A 343 19.15 8.60 -10.82
N SER A 344 18.78 9.87 -10.95
CA SER A 344 18.68 10.56 -12.24
C SER A 344 20.05 10.73 -12.94
N GLN A 345 21.12 10.78 -12.14
CA GLN A 345 22.51 10.98 -12.58
C GLN A 345 23.30 9.68 -12.70
N SER A 346 22.76 8.56 -12.19
CA SER A 346 23.46 7.28 -12.17
C SER A 346 23.20 6.44 -13.42
N ASP A 347 23.89 5.30 -13.51
CA ASP A 347 23.61 4.26 -14.51
C ASP A 347 22.54 3.26 -14.04
N PHE A 348 21.64 3.71 -13.15
CA PHE A 348 20.54 2.90 -12.65
C PHE A 348 19.61 2.46 -13.78
N MET A 349 19.35 1.16 -13.82
CA MET A 349 18.51 0.53 -14.84
C MET A 349 17.49 -0.38 -14.18
N ILE A 350 16.26 -0.33 -14.68
CA ILE A 350 15.19 -1.26 -14.33
C ILE A 350 14.95 -2.16 -15.54
N SER A 351 14.99 -3.47 -15.34
CA SER A 351 14.52 -4.44 -16.34
C SER A 351 13.38 -5.26 -15.74
N LEU A 352 12.30 -5.42 -16.50
CA LEU A 352 11.13 -6.20 -16.13
C LEU A 352 10.92 -7.28 -17.18
N GLU A 353 10.65 -8.51 -16.78
CA GLU A 353 10.22 -9.57 -17.69
C GLU A 353 9.06 -10.31 -17.05
N GLY A 354 8.10 -10.78 -17.84
CA GLY A 354 6.98 -11.51 -17.28
C GLY A 354 6.26 -12.36 -18.30
N ASN A 355 5.60 -13.40 -17.81
CA ASN A 355 4.68 -14.21 -18.57
C ASN A 355 3.43 -14.48 -17.76
N SER A 356 2.30 -14.64 -18.42
CA SER A 356 1.02 -14.90 -17.78
C SER A 356 0.10 -15.63 -18.75
N ASN A 357 -0.73 -16.52 -18.22
CA ASN A 357 -1.70 -17.26 -18.99
C ASN A 357 -3.14 -17.03 -18.49
N ASP A 358 -4.07 -17.11 -19.44
CA ASP A 358 -5.51 -17.17 -19.19
C ASP A 358 -6.07 -16.04 -18.33
N LEU A 359 -5.68 -14.78 -18.56
CA LEU A 359 -6.36 -13.66 -17.91
C LEU A 359 -7.81 -13.62 -18.35
N SER A 360 -8.69 -13.85 -17.38
CA SER A 360 -10.10 -13.52 -17.48
C SER A 360 -10.45 -12.41 -16.50
N PHE A 361 -11.35 -11.51 -16.89
CA PHE A 361 -11.91 -10.49 -16.02
C PHE A 361 -13.40 -10.36 -16.26
N MET A 362 -14.21 -10.40 -15.20
CA MET A 362 -15.68 -10.37 -15.28
C MET A 362 -16.26 -11.43 -16.24
N ASN A 363 -15.68 -12.64 -16.23
CA ASN A 363 -15.96 -13.77 -17.12
C ASN A 363 -15.57 -13.59 -18.60
N ASP A 364 -15.06 -12.43 -19.00
CA ASP A 364 -14.51 -12.21 -20.34
C ASP A 364 -13.04 -12.60 -20.39
N LYS A 365 -12.65 -13.37 -21.41
CA LYS A 365 -11.24 -13.72 -21.64
C LYS A 365 -10.52 -12.59 -22.36
N TYR A 366 -9.51 -12.02 -21.70
CA TYR A 366 -8.69 -10.91 -22.20
C TYR A 366 -7.47 -11.42 -22.98
N TYR A 367 -6.79 -12.46 -22.48
CA TYR A 367 -5.74 -13.15 -23.22
C TYR A 367 -5.61 -14.63 -22.84
N GLU A 368 -5.05 -15.41 -23.76
CA GLU A 368 -4.59 -16.79 -23.56
C GLU A 368 -3.16 -16.82 -23.05
N THR A 369 -2.29 -16.06 -23.70
CA THR A 369 -0.88 -15.95 -23.32
C THR A 369 -0.46 -14.51 -23.46
N LEU A 370 0.29 -14.03 -22.47
CA LEU A 370 0.96 -12.74 -22.45
C LEU A 370 2.40 -12.95 -22.03
N LYS A 371 3.33 -12.35 -22.76
CA LYS A 371 4.71 -12.19 -22.33
C LYS A 371 5.12 -10.75 -22.55
N PHE A 372 5.89 -10.19 -21.63
CA PHE A 372 6.47 -8.88 -21.81
C PHE A 372 7.92 -8.83 -21.33
N ASP A 373 8.66 -7.92 -21.94
CA ASP A 373 10.01 -7.52 -21.52
C ASP A 373 10.05 -6.00 -21.56
N ALA A 374 10.62 -5.37 -20.54
CA ALA A 374 10.79 -3.93 -20.48
C ALA A 374 12.17 -3.56 -19.95
N LYS A 375 12.74 -2.50 -20.51
CA LYS A 375 13.99 -1.90 -20.08
C LYS A 375 13.82 -0.40 -19.95
N ILE A 376 14.06 0.12 -18.74
CA ILE A 376 13.76 1.50 -18.36
C ILE A 376 14.98 2.12 -17.67
N LYS A 377 15.43 3.27 -18.17
CA LYS A 377 16.42 4.16 -17.54
C LYS A 377 15.74 5.47 -17.18
N PRO A 378 15.36 5.69 -15.91
CA PRO A 378 14.85 6.98 -15.47
C PRO A 378 15.98 8.03 -15.49
N THR A 379 15.63 9.27 -15.80
CA THR A 379 16.56 10.41 -15.90
C THR A 379 16.07 11.65 -15.20
N ASN A 380 14.79 11.71 -14.85
CA ASN A 380 14.28 12.81 -14.05
C ASN A 380 13.01 12.37 -13.32
N PHE A 381 12.94 12.68 -12.03
CA PHE A 381 11.80 12.38 -11.18
C PHE A 381 11.04 13.65 -10.76
N THR A 382 11.61 14.83 -11.00
CA THR A 382 11.03 16.13 -10.65
C THR A 382 11.01 17.04 -11.87
N ASN A 383 10.14 18.06 -11.93
CA ASN A 383 10.21 19.10 -12.97
C ASN A 383 10.33 18.64 -14.44
N PHE A 384 9.63 17.56 -14.84
CA PHE A 384 9.50 17.13 -16.24
C PHE A 384 8.31 17.80 -16.94
N SER A 385 8.31 17.84 -18.27
CA SER A 385 7.18 18.27 -19.11
C SER A 385 6.82 17.25 -20.19
N THR A 386 7.73 16.32 -20.49
CA THR A 386 7.57 15.28 -21.50
C THR A 386 8.03 13.92 -20.99
N LEU A 387 7.64 12.83 -21.68
CA LEU A 387 8.14 11.49 -21.35
C LEU A 387 9.66 11.36 -21.51
N ASN A 388 10.26 12.09 -22.45
CA ASN A 388 11.70 12.10 -22.69
C ASN A 388 12.49 12.77 -21.57
N ASP A 389 11.86 13.64 -20.77
CA ASP A 389 12.50 14.19 -19.57
C ASP A 389 12.62 13.10 -18.49
N ILE A 390 11.59 12.25 -18.37
CA ILE A 390 11.50 11.21 -17.33
C ILE A 390 12.40 10.02 -17.64
N PHE A 391 12.53 9.63 -18.91
CA PHE A 391 13.28 8.44 -19.32
C PHE A 391 14.26 8.71 -20.45
N SER A 392 15.52 8.31 -20.28
CA SER A 392 16.47 8.19 -21.42
C SER A 392 16.37 6.87 -22.15
N ILE A 393 15.88 5.83 -21.48
CA ILE A 393 15.57 4.54 -22.09
C ILE A 393 14.18 4.14 -21.62
N PHE A 394 13.29 3.91 -22.57
CA PHE A 394 12.01 3.26 -22.30
C PHE A 394 11.72 2.33 -23.48
N LYS A 395 11.83 1.03 -23.21
CA LYS A 395 11.58 -0.04 -24.19
C LYS A 395 10.65 -1.06 -23.57
N VAL A 396 9.60 -1.45 -24.29
CA VAL A 396 8.66 -2.49 -23.88
C VAL A 396 8.35 -3.35 -25.09
N ASP A 397 8.64 -4.64 -25.00
CA ASP A 397 8.20 -5.66 -25.94
C ASP A 397 7.05 -6.44 -25.31
N LEU A 398 5.95 -6.60 -26.06
CA LEU A 398 4.77 -7.35 -25.67
C LEU A 398 4.50 -8.44 -26.70
N GLU A 399 4.37 -9.68 -26.27
CA GLU A 399 3.92 -10.81 -27.07
C GLU A 399 2.58 -11.32 -26.51
N ILE A 400 1.57 -11.45 -27.36
CA ILE A 400 0.21 -11.83 -26.97
C ILE A 400 -0.41 -12.75 -28.03
N ASP A 401 -1.38 -13.57 -27.64
CA ASP A 401 -2.10 -14.41 -28.61
C ASP A 401 -2.84 -13.58 -29.68
N SER A 402 -2.91 -14.09 -30.90
CA SER A 402 -3.44 -13.38 -32.07
C SER A 402 -4.88 -12.91 -31.91
N LYS A 403 -5.73 -13.70 -31.25
CA LYS A 403 -7.15 -13.32 -31.06
C LYS A 403 -7.25 -12.13 -30.11
N SER A 404 -6.44 -12.13 -29.07
CA SER A 404 -6.40 -11.06 -28.08
C SER A 404 -5.72 -9.82 -28.63
N ALA A 405 -4.65 -9.95 -29.42
CA ALA A 405 -4.04 -8.83 -30.15
C ALA A 405 -5.09 -8.06 -30.99
N GLN A 406 -5.96 -8.80 -31.69
CA GLN A 406 -7.05 -8.22 -32.47
C GLN A 406 -8.09 -7.48 -31.61
N LYS A 407 -8.40 -8.00 -30.43
CA LYS A 407 -9.29 -7.30 -29.48
C LYS A 407 -8.63 -6.05 -28.91
N PHE A 408 -7.35 -6.12 -28.54
CA PHE A 408 -6.58 -5.00 -27.97
C PHE A 408 -6.48 -3.83 -28.95
N SER A 409 -6.18 -4.10 -30.23
CA SER A 409 -6.12 -3.07 -31.26
C SER A 409 -7.47 -2.39 -31.52
N GLN A 410 -8.58 -3.10 -31.32
CA GLN A 410 -9.93 -2.56 -31.52
C GLN A 410 -10.46 -1.75 -30.32
N ALA A 411 -10.02 -2.04 -29.10
CA ALA A 411 -10.70 -1.59 -27.88
C ALA A 411 -9.95 -0.54 -27.04
N ILE A 412 -8.61 -0.53 -27.00
CA ILE A 412 -7.87 0.19 -25.93
C ILE A 412 -7.13 1.44 -26.41
N PHE A 413 -6.68 1.50 -27.67
CA PHE A 413 -5.80 2.60 -28.11
C PHE A 413 -6.48 3.68 -28.94
N LYS A 414 -7.67 3.41 -29.48
CA LYS A 414 -8.37 4.34 -30.35
C LYS A 414 -8.74 5.65 -29.62
N ASP A 415 -9.05 5.54 -28.34
CA ASP A 415 -9.41 6.68 -27.49
C ASP A 415 -8.18 7.47 -26.98
N PHE A 416 -6.99 6.86 -26.94
CA PHE A 416 -5.79 7.44 -26.32
C PHE A 416 -4.74 7.92 -27.32
N ILE A 417 -4.46 7.14 -28.36
CA ILE A 417 -3.38 7.43 -29.31
C ILE A 417 -3.94 7.93 -30.66
N GLN A 418 -5.25 7.75 -30.91
CA GLN A 418 -5.94 8.11 -32.16
C GLN A 418 -5.28 7.55 -33.43
N GLU A 419 -4.37 6.59 -33.29
CA GLU A 419 -3.69 5.87 -34.35
C GLU A 419 -4.00 4.37 -34.21
N ASP A 420 -4.07 3.67 -35.33
CA ASP A 420 -4.31 2.24 -35.35
C ASP A 420 -3.03 1.51 -34.91
N ILE A 421 -3.03 0.95 -33.69
CA ILE A 421 -1.93 0.08 -33.25
C ILE A 421 -2.05 -1.26 -33.94
N VAL A 422 -1.01 -1.60 -34.70
CA VAL A 422 -0.88 -2.89 -35.38
C VAL A 422 0.12 -3.75 -34.62
N PHE A 423 -0.26 -4.97 -34.29
CA PHE A 423 0.70 -5.97 -33.80
C PHE A 423 1.31 -6.72 -35.00
N GLU A 424 2.61 -6.99 -34.95
CA GLU A 424 3.33 -7.75 -35.96
C GLU A 424 3.25 -9.26 -35.74
N ASP A 425 3.37 -10.01 -36.82
CA ASP A 425 3.54 -11.47 -36.75
C ASP A 425 4.88 -11.85 -36.12
N THR A 426 4.86 -12.89 -35.28
CA THR A 426 6.09 -13.51 -34.78
C THR A 426 6.41 -14.78 -35.58
N ASN A 427 7.56 -15.40 -35.27
CA ASN A 427 7.92 -16.71 -35.84
C ASN A 427 7.07 -17.87 -35.28
N GLN A 428 6.20 -17.62 -34.29
CA GLN A 428 5.30 -18.61 -33.71
C GLN A 428 3.88 -18.40 -34.21
N ASP A 429 3.26 -19.47 -34.72
CA ASP A 429 1.85 -19.45 -35.11
C ASP A 429 0.98 -19.04 -33.91
N ASN A 430 0.08 -18.08 -34.13
CA ASN A 430 -0.85 -17.52 -33.16
C ASN A 430 -0.29 -16.57 -32.09
N ILE A 431 0.98 -16.13 -32.18
CA ILE A 431 1.52 -15.07 -31.32
C ILE A 431 1.84 -13.83 -32.13
N LYS A 432 1.45 -12.68 -31.60
CA LYS A 432 1.67 -11.36 -32.17
C LYS A 432 2.53 -10.51 -31.24
N LYS A 433 3.37 -9.64 -31.80
CA LYS A 433 4.29 -8.77 -31.07
C LYS A 433 3.94 -7.30 -31.22
N LEU A 434 4.13 -6.53 -30.15
CA LEU A 434 4.12 -5.08 -30.14
C LEU A 434 5.39 -4.58 -29.44
N ALA A 435 6.25 -3.86 -30.16
CA ALA A 435 7.45 -3.24 -29.63
C ALA A 435 7.23 -1.74 -29.46
N ILE A 436 7.37 -1.22 -28.25
CA ILE A 436 7.23 0.19 -27.93
C ILE A 436 8.60 0.70 -27.48
N GLU A 437 9.07 1.79 -28.10
CA GLU A 437 10.35 2.40 -27.78
C GLU A 437 10.22 3.92 -27.76
N LEU A 438 10.69 4.57 -26.69
CA LEU A 438 10.87 6.02 -26.67
C LEU A 438 12.25 6.37 -27.21
N LYS A 439 12.30 7.24 -28.21
CA LYS A 439 13.52 7.85 -28.76
C LYS A 439 13.46 9.36 -28.61
N GLU A 440 14.57 10.04 -28.87
CA GLU A 440 14.70 11.50 -28.73
C GLU A 440 13.62 12.28 -29.49
N ASP A 441 13.20 11.80 -30.67
CA ASP A 441 12.22 12.45 -31.53
C ASP A 441 10.76 11.98 -31.32
N GLY A 442 10.53 10.97 -30.47
CA GLY A 442 9.19 10.56 -30.04
C GLY A 442 9.02 9.07 -29.72
N LEU A 443 7.76 8.63 -29.70
CA LEU A 443 7.33 7.28 -29.39
C LEU A 443 7.22 6.45 -30.66
N TYR A 444 7.96 5.35 -30.68
CA TYR A 444 7.97 4.36 -31.74
C TYR A 444 7.13 3.15 -31.36
N ILE A 445 6.38 2.64 -32.34
CA ILE A 445 5.67 1.37 -32.27
C ILE A 445 6.11 0.52 -33.46
N ASN A 446 6.64 -0.67 -33.17
CA ASN A 446 7.24 -1.60 -34.15
C ASN A 446 8.23 -0.90 -35.09
N GLY A 447 9.09 -0.05 -34.52
CA GLY A 447 10.10 0.69 -35.29
C GLY A 447 9.58 1.87 -36.11
N ASN A 448 8.27 2.16 -36.10
CA ASN A 448 7.69 3.33 -36.76
C ASN A 448 7.39 4.44 -35.77
N LEU A 449 7.73 5.69 -36.09
CA LEU A 449 7.39 6.86 -35.27
C LEU A 449 5.87 7.08 -35.32
N VAL A 450 5.19 6.96 -34.18
CA VAL A 450 3.73 7.14 -34.08
C VAL A 450 3.38 8.48 -33.44
N ILE A 451 4.11 8.89 -32.40
CA ILE A 451 3.87 10.17 -31.71
C ILE A 451 5.18 10.93 -31.62
N LYS A 452 5.21 12.18 -32.07
CA LYS A 452 6.39 13.05 -31.94
C LYS A 452 6.59 13.51 -30.50
N ALA A 453 7.85 13.78 -30.11
CA ALA A 453 8.22 14.18 -28.76
C ALA A 453 7.43 15.41 -28.24
N ASP A 454 7.15 16.40 -29.08
CA ASP A 454 6.38 17.61 -28.73
C ASP A 454 4.93 17.32 -28.33
N LYS A 455 4.40 16.14 -28.71
CA LYS A 455 3.06 15.68 -28.35
C LYS A 455 3.04 14.72 -27.15
N LEU A 456 4.19 14.26 -26.67
CA LEU A 456 4.32 13.41 -25.49
C LEU A 456 4.34 14.21 -24.19
N ILE A 457 3.40 15.15 -24.06
CA ILE A 457 3.34 16.08 -22.93
C ILE A 457 2.84 15.34 -21.70
N VAL A 458 3.65 15.36 -20.65
CA VAL A 458 3.27 14.87 -19.32
C VAL A 458 2.93 16.08 -18.47
N LYS A 459 1.67 16.21 -18.05
CA LYS A 459 1.28 17.24 -17.08
C LYS A 459 1.93 16.92 -15.75
N ASN A 460 3.00 17.64 -15.44
CA ASN A 460 3.66 17.57 -14.15
C ASN A 460 2.87 18.39 -13.13
N SER A 461 2.18 17.71 -12.22
CA SER A 461 1.50 18.31 -11.06
C SER A 461 2.46 18.68 -9.93
N TYR A 462 3.76 18.35 -10.05
CA TYR A 462 4.82 18.50 -9.05
C TYR A 462 5.83 19.62 -9.35
N ASN A 463 5.48 20.59 -10.19
CA ASN A 463 6.33 21.75 -10.42
C ASN A 463 6.06 22.80 -9.33
N SER A 464 6.91 22.84 -8.30
CA SER A 464 6.79 23.74 -7.14
C SER A 464 6.85 25.23 -7.51
N ASN A 465 7.34 25.58 -8.71
CA ASN A 465 7.53 26.97 -9.15
C ASN A 465 6.64 27.43 -10.32
N ASN A 466 5.71 26.59 -10.81
CA ASN A 466 4.79 26.93 -11.91
C ASN A 466 3.30 26.88 -11.48
N GLN A 467 3.01 27.28 -10.24
CA GLN A 467 1.71 27.05 -9.58
C GLN A 467 0.52 27.93 -10.02
N TYR A 468 0.60 28.62 -11.15
CA TYR A 468 -0.53 29.44 -11.65
C TYR A 468 -1.15 28.97 -12.97
N ASN A 469 -0.69 27.87 -13.59
CA ASN A 469 -1.28 27.42 -14.86
C ASN A 469 -1.83 25.98 -14.81
N SER A 470 -3.16 25.92 -14.74
CA SER A 470 -4.02 24.78 -15.11
C SER A 470 -3.97 23.51 -14.23
N LEU A 471 -4.36 23.64 -12.96
CA LEU A 471 -5.03 22.53 -12.27
C LEU A 471 -6.44 22.36 -12.88
N GLY A 472 -6.50 21.82 -14.09
CA GLY A 472 -7.74 21.23 -14.59
C GLY A 472 -8.02 19.95 -13.80
N HIS A 473 -8.46 20.08 -12.56
CA HIS A 473 -9.06 18.98 -11.81
C HIS A 473 -10.34 18.57 -12.55
N GLN A 474 -10.27 17.47 -13.30
CA GLN A 474 -11.47 16.70 -13.59
C GLN A 474 -11.71 15.81 -12.38
N ASP A 475 -12.78 16.07 -11.63
CA ASP A 475 -13.26 15.14 -10.61
C ASP A 475 -13.61 13.82 -11.30
N TYR A 476 -12.66 12.89 -11.27
CA TYR A 476 -12.95 11.47 -11.34
C TYR A 476 -13.56 11.10 -9.99
N LEU A 477 -14.89 11.15 -9.86
CA LEU A 477 -15.65 10.35 -8.89
C LEU A 477 -17.15 10.40 -9.20
N TYR A 478 -17.74 9.20 -9.30
CA TYR A 478 -19.16 8.87 -9.44
C TYR A 478 -19.87 9.24 -10.76
N ASN A 479 -19.67 8.35 -11.74
CA ASN A 479 -20.67 7.80 -12.68
C ASN A 479 -22.02 8.56 -12.77
N THR A 480 -22.04 9.77 -13.33
CA THR A 480 -23.24 10.58 -13.58
C THR A 480 -23.01 11.49 -14.79
N SER A 481 -24.01 11.67 -15.65
CA SER A 481 -23.91 12.05 -17.08
C SER A 481 -22.72 12.93 -17.53
N SER A 482 -22.09 12.54 -18.64
CA SER A 482 -21.05 13.25 -19.40
C SER A 482 -21.45 14.64 -19.96
N LYS A 483 -22.52 15.24 -19.43
CA LYS A 483 -23.23 16.37 -20.04
C LYS A 483 -23.09 17.67 -19.26
N LEU A 484 -22.81 17.60 -17.96
CA LEU A 484 -22.76 18.75 -17.05
C LEU A 484 -21.48 18.70 -16.21
N TYR A 485 -20.60 19.66 -16.42
CA TYR A 485 -19.28 19.66 -15.81
C TYR A 485 -18.80 21.07 -15.50
N HIS A 486 -17.78 21.14 -14.66
CA HIS A 486 -17.14 22.38 -14.25
C HIS A 486 -15.62 22.22 -14.32
N THR A 487 -14.91 23.33 -14.46
CA THR A 487 -13.45 23.42 -14.32
C THR A 487 -13.13 24.68 -13.55
N TYR A 488 -11.97 24.76 -12.91
CA TYR A 488 -11.56 25.99 -12.24
C TYR A 488 -10.08 26.28 -12.45
N GLU A 489 -9.71 27.55 -12.30
CA GLU A 489 -8.33 28.02 -12.36
C GLU A 489 -8.16 29.27 -11.49
N LEU A 490 -6.97 29.45 -10.91
CA LEU A 490 -6.65 30.69 -10.21
C LEU A 490 -6.05 31.68 -11.22
N ILE A 491 -6.79 32.75 -11.55
CA ILE A 491 -6.36 33.71 -12.58
C ILE A 491 -5.48 34.83 -12.03
N SER A 492 -5.45 35.01 -10.70
CA SER A 492 -4.50 35.85 -9.96
C SER A 492 -4.56 35.48 -8.47
N PRO A 493 -3.63 35.94 -7.60
CA PRO A 493 -3.70 35.63 -6.16
C PRO A 493 -5.08 35.95 -5.57
N ASN A 494 -5.69 34.96 -4.91
CA ASN A 494 -7.04 35.02 -4.34
C ASN A 494 -8.20 35.23 -5.32
N LEU A 495 -7.99 35.13 -6.64
CA LEU A 495 -9.06 35.25 -7.64
C LEU A 495 -9.24 33.92 -8.39
N LEU A 496 -10.28 33.20 -8.02
CA LEU A 496 -10.65 31.90 -8.57
C LEU A 496 -11.67 32.05 -9.70
N ARG A 497 -11.35 31.61 -10.91
CA ARG A 497 -12.33 31.46 -11.99
C ARG A 497 -12.89 30.04 -11.99
N VAL A 498 -14.21 29.92 -11.94
CA VAL A 498 -14.91 28.63 -12.12
C VAL A 498 -15.74 28.70 -13.39
N ASN A 499 -15.55 27.74 -14.30
CA ASN A 499 -16.28 27.61 -15.55
C ASN A 499 -17.28 26.45 -15.47
N PHE A 500 -18.49 26.66 -15.97
CA PHE A 500 -19.60 25.71 -15.94
C PHE A 500 -20.08 25.44 -17.35
N LYS A 501 -20.28 24.16 -17.68
CA LYS A 501 -20.60 23.74 -19.03
C LYS A 501 -21.71 22.71 -19.10
N TYR A 502 -22.57 22.83 -20.11
CA TYR A 502 -23.69 21.93 -20.35
C TYR A 502 -23.88 21.62 -21.83
N LYS A 503 -24.00 20.32 -22.14
CA LYS A 503 -24.38 19.80 -23.46
C LYS A 503 -25.64 18.94 -23.35
N THR A 504 -26.72 19.40 -23.99
CA THR A 504 -28.01 18.69 -24.02
C THR A 504 -27.94 17.40 -24.84
N SER A 505 -28.78 16.41 -24.49
CA SER A 505 -28.98 15.21 -25.34
C SER A 505 -30.31 15.20 -26.10
N LEU A 506 -31.06 16.29 -26.08
CA LEU A 506 -32.24 16.42 -26.92
C LEU A 506 -31.78 16.53 -28.38
N LYS A 507 -32.11 15.49 -29.16
CA LYS A 507 -31.56 15.31 -30.51
C LYS A 507 -32.17 16.22 -31.58
N ASN A 508 -33.32 16.85 -31.33
CA ASN A 508 -34.03 17.74 -32.26
C ASN A 508 -34.85 18.81 -31.51
N ASP A 509 -35.08 19.95 -32.17
CA ASP A 509 -36.05 20.98 -31.79
C ASP A 509 -35.90 21.61 -30.40
N LEU A 510 -34.68 21.95 -29.99
CA LEU A 510 -34.43 22.75 -28.79
C LEU A 510 -35.20 24.09 -28.85
N LYS A 511 -35.70 24.48 -27.69
CA LYS A 511 -36.42 25.73 -27.48
C LYS A 511 -35.67 26.64 -26.52
N ASN A 512 -35.31 26.13 -25.36
CA ASN A 512 -34.61 26.88 -24.32
C ASN A 512 -33.85 25.95 -23.37
N GLY A 513 -33.01 26.52 -22.53
CA GLY A 513 -32.30 25.78 -21.49
C GLY A 513 -31.40 26.67 -20.68
N GLY A 514 -30.77 26.10 -19.65
CA GLY A 514 -29.95 26.87 -18.73
C GLY A 514 -29.11 26.01 -17.80
N ILE A 515 -28.21 26.69 -17.10
CA ILE A 515 -27.41 26.15 -16.01
C ILE A 515 -27.71 26.98 -14.77
N THR A 516 -27.97 26.30 -13.65
CA THR A 516 -28.10 26.90 -12.33
C THR A 516 -26.94 26.41 -11.47
N VAL A 517 -26.20 27.36 -10.89
CA VAL A 517 -25.15 27.09 -9.90
C VAL A 517 -25.46 27.79 -8.61
N SER A 518 -25.13 27.17 -7.49
CA SER A 518 -25.28 27.80 -6.19
C SER A 518 -24.18 27.39 -5.22
N PHE A 519 -23.95 28.26 -4.24
CA PHE A 519 -22.80 28.17 -3.33
C PHE A 519 -23.31 28.23 -1.88
N PRO A 520 -23.62 27.09 -1.24
CA PRO A 520 -24.30 27.06 0.06
C PRO A 520 -23.63 27.85 1.18
N GLN A 521 -22.31 28.06 1.06
CA GLN A 521 -21.49 28.76 2.05
C GLN A 521 -21.43 30.28 1.82
N ILE A 522 -21.94 30.79 0.68
CA ILE A 522 -21.88 32.19 0.29
C ILE A 522 -23.30 32.76 0.30
N LEU A 523 -23.54 33.83 1.06
CA LEU A 523 -24.88 34.41 1.22
C LEU A 523 -25.17 35.54 0.22
N ASP A 524 -24.16 36.23 -0.29
CA ASP A 524 -24.32 37.38 -1.17
C ASP A 524 -23.31 37.40 -2.33
N SER A 525 -23.47 38.36 -3.23
CA SER A 525 -22.63 38.48 -4.43
C SER A 525 -21.36 39.31 -4.24
N SER A 526 -21.02 39.75 -3.01
CA SER A 526 -19.87 40.65 -2.76
C SER A 526 -18.51 40.07 -3.19
N ARG A 527 -18.40 38.74 -3.21
CA ARG A 527 -17.21 38.00 -3.66
C ARG A 527 -17.18 37.69 -5.16
N VAL A 528 -18.29 37.90 -5.86
CA VAL A 528 -18.36 37.72 -7.32
C VAL A 528 -17.78 38.96 -7.99
N LYS A 529 -16.60 38.84 -8.60
CA LYS A 529 -15.91 39.95 -9.27
C LYS A 529 -16.30 40.08 -10.74
N ALA A 530 -16.57 38.95 -11.40
CA ALA A 530 -17.04 38.94 -12.78
C ALA A 530 -17.86 37.68 -13.06
N ILE A 531 -18.81 37.82 -14.00
CA ILE A 531 -19.50 36.69 -14.63
C ILE A 531 -19.29 36.85 -16.13
N ASN A 532 -18.68 35.86 -16.77
CA ASN A 532 -18.36 35.89 -18.20
C ASN A 532 -19.06 34.74 -18.92
N SER A 533 -19.68 35.00 -20.06
CA SER A 533 -20.25 33.93 -20.91
C SER A 533 -20.06 34.23 -22.38
N LYS A 534 -19.86 33.17 -23.17
CA LYS A 534 -19.85 33.22 -24.64
C LYS A 534 -21.19 32.80 -25.25
N THR A 535 -22.00 32.05 -24.52
CA THR A 535 -23.16 31.33 -25.08
C THR A 535 -24.49 31.65 -24.41
N PHE A 536 -24.47 32.27 -23.22
CA PHE A 536 -25.65 32.79 -22.54
C PHE A 536 -25.70 34.30 -22.68
N LYS A 537 -26.88 34.83 -22.99
CA LYS A 537 -27.12 36.28 -23.08
C LYS A 537 -27.60 36.87 -21.76
N ASP A 538 -28.37 36.09 -21.01
CA ASP A 538 -28.93 36.52 -19.73
C ASP A 538 -28.42 35.61 -18.61
N ILE A 539 -27.74 36.23 -17.64
CA ILE A 539 -27.31 35.58 -16.40
C ILE A 539 -27.79 36.41 -15.23
N LYS A 540 -28.53 35.79 -14.32
CA LYS A 540 -29.07 36.42 -13.12
C LYS A 540 -28.37 35.89 -11.89
N THR A 541 -28.13 36.78 -10.93
CA THR A 541 -27.56 36.44 -9.63
C THR A 541 -28.60 36.74 -8.56
N TYR A 542 -28.80 35.79 -7.65
CA TYR A 542 -29.71 35.87 -6.53
C TYR A 542 -28.91 35.64 -5.25
N GLN A 543 -29.03 36.56 -4.31
CA GLN A 543 -28.44 36.45 -2.98
C GLN A 543 -29.49 35.95 -1.97
N ALA A 544 -29.04 35.53 -0.79
CA ALA A 544 -29.92 35.07 0.26
C ALA A 544 -30.99 36.14 0.59
N GLY A 545 -32.27 35.75 0.54
CA GLY A 545 -33.42 36.64 0.72
C GLY A 545 -34.04 37.17 -0.57
N ASP A 546 -33.42 36.97 -1.73
CA ASP A 546 -34.03 37.29 -3.03
C ASP A 546 -35.14 36.28 -3.37
N ASP A 547 -36.13 36.74 -4.13
CA ASP A 547 -37.19 35.88 -4.67
C ASP A 547 -36.67 35.12 -5.90
N ILE A 548 -36.67 33.78 -5.79
CA ILE A 548 -36.35 32.86 -6.89
C ILE A 548 -37.57 32.00 -7.21
N LEU A 549 -37.70 31.62 -8.48
CA LEU A 549 -38.84 30.83 -8.94
C LEU A 549 -38.94 29.52 -8.15
N GLY A 550 -40.13 29.18 -7.67
CA GLY A 550 -40.36 27.93 -6.94
C GLY A 550 -40.21 26.66 -7.79
N THR A 551 -40.53 25.52 -7.20
CA THR A 551 -40.34 24.17 -7.78
C THR A 551 -41.51 23.78 -8.69
N THR A 552 -41.42 22.66 -9.42
CA THR A 552 -42.56 22.11 -10.16
C THR A 552 -43.79 21.77 -9.29
N LEU A 553 -43.62 21.67 -7.97
CA LEU A 553 -44.70 21.41 -7.00
C LEU A 553 -45.22 22.68 -6.30
N ASN A 554 -44.52 23.81 -6.42
CA ASN A 554 -44.92 25.07 -5.80
C ASN A 554 -44.52 26.23 -6.72
N THR A 555 -45.48 26.77 -7.48
CA THR A 555 -45.25 27.83 -8.47
C THR A 555 -45.09 29.22 -7.86
N LYS A 556 -45.16 29.34 -6.53
CA LYS A 556 -44.88 30.59 -5.82
C LYS A 556 -43.38 30.76 -5.63
N ASP A 557 -42.91 31.99 -5.76
CA ASP A 557 -41.52 32.34 -5.50
C ASP A 557 -41.12 31.94 -4.08
N ILE A 558 -39.90 31.43 -3.93
CA ILE A 558 -39.29 31.09 -2.66
C ILE A 558 -38.11 32.02 -2.40
N LYS A 559 -37.70 32.13 -1.13
CA LYS A 559 -36.52 32.90 -0.75
C LYS A 559 -35.26 32.07 -0.95
N ALA A 560 -34.30 32.59 -1.71
CA ALA A 560 -32.97 32.02 -1.79
C ALA A 560 -32.34 31.99 -0.39
N GLN A 561 -31.70 30.87 -0.03
CA GLN A 561 -30.99 30.64 1.22
C GLN A 561 -29.50 30.98 1.10
N TYR A 562 -28.97 30.94 -0.12
CA TYR A 562 -27.57 31.17 -0.46
C TYR A 562 -27.45 31.71 -1.89
N LEU A 563 -26.26 32.18 -2.25
CA LEU A 563 -25.92 32.71 -3.56
C LEU A 563 -26.24 31.67 -4.65
N GLN A 564 -27.05 32.09 -5.62
CA GLN A 564 -27.41 31.31 -6.80
C GLN A 564 -27.21 32.16 -8.06
N ILE A 565 -26.67 31.55 -9.11
CA ILE A 565 -26.49 32.18 -10.42
C ILE A 565 -27.20 31.30 -11.45
N ASP A 566 -28.16 31.90 -12.15
CA ASP A 566 -28.95 31.26 -13.19
C ASP A 566 -28.57 31.84 -14.55
N ALA A 567 -27.99 31.01 -15.40
CA ALA A 567 -27.72 31.32 -16.81
C ALA A 567 -28.80 30.67 -17.67
N PHE A 568 -29.53 31.47 -18.46
CA PHE A 568 -30.66 31.00 -19.27
C PHE A 568 -30.55 31.48 -20.72
N ASP A 569 -30.89 30.60 -21.65
CA ASP A 569 -31.06 30.92 -23.07
C ASP A 569 -32.50 30.59 -23.48
N ASP A 570 -33.27 31.63 -23.81
CA ASP A 570 -34.67 31.53 -24.23
C ASP A 570 -34.84 31.09 -25.70
N LYS A 571 -33.73 31.02 -26.46
CA LYS A 571 -33.68 30.72 -27.91
C LYS A 571 -32.55 29.77 -28.28
N TRP A 572 -32.31 28.76 -27.44
CA TRP A 572 -31.33 27.73 -27.75
C TRP A 572 -31.84 26.82 -28.87
N SER A 573 -31.24 26.93 -30.08
CA SER A 573 -31.65 26.15 -31.25
C SER A 573 -30.58 25.20 -31.81
N ASN A 574 -29.29 25.41 -31.49
CA ASN A 574 -28.19 24.58 -31.99
C ASN A 574 -27.87 23.44 -31.00
N ILE A 575 -28.11 22.20 -31.42
CA ILE A 575 -27.89 20.99 -30.60
C ILE A 575 -26.40 20.68 -30.37
N ASP A 576 -25.52 21.15 -31.24
CA ASP A 576 -24.07 20.93 -31.13
C ASP A 576 -23.37 22.00 -30.30
N GLU A 577 -24.08 23.08 -29.95
CA GLU A 577 -23.56 24.15 -29.09
C GLU A 577 -23.52 23.67 -27.64
N GLU A 578 -22.32 23.66 -27.06
CA GLU A 578 -22.12 23.53 -25.63
C GLU A 578 -22.32 24.90 -24.97
N LYS A 579 -23.20 24.96 -23.97
CA LYS A 579 -23.43 26.20 -23.24
C LYS A 579 -22.44 26.33 -22.08
N GLU A 580 -21.81 27.50 -21.96
CA GLU A 580 -20.82 27.80 -20.94
C GLU A 580 -20.95 29.21 -20.33
N PHE A 581 -20.66 29.32 -19.03
CA PHE A 581 -20.36 30.59 -18.38
C PHE A 581 -19.35 30.37 -17.25
N SER A 582 -18.67 31.43 -16.84
CA SER A 582 -17.69 31.41 -15.76
C SER A 582 -17.96 32.50 -14.74
N VAL A 583 -17.52 32.25 -13.51
CA VAL A 583 -17.64 33.16 -12.37
C VAL A 583 -16.27 33.33 -11.75
N ASP A 584 -15.85 34.59 -11.59
CA ASP A 584 -14.60 34.95 -10.93
C ASP A 584 -14.91 35.32 -9.47
N PHE A 585 -14.39 34.52 -8.54
CA PHE A 585 -14.58 34.64 -7.10
C PHE A 585 -13.35 35.15 -6.39
N ASP A 586 -13.53 36.13 -5.52
CA ASP A 586 -12.55 36.54 -4.54
C ASP A 586 -12.59 35.62 -3.32
N ILE A 587 -11.57 34.76 -3.23
CA ILE A 587 -11.40 33.75 -2.19
C ILE A 587 -10.60 34.25 -1.00
N SER A 588 -10.25 35.55 -0.96
CA SER A 588 -9.47 36.10 0.15
C SER A 588 -10.21 36.00 1.48
N GLY A 589 -9.51 35.52 2.51
CA GLY A 589 -10.04 35.43 3.87
C GLY A 589 -11.24 34.49 4.04
N LEU A 590 -11.48 33.56 3.11
CA LEU A 590 -12.44 32.47 3.31
C LEU A 590 -11.95 31.55 4.44
N THR A 591 -12.83 31.24 5.38
CA THR A 591 -12.50 30.44 6.58
C THR A 591 -12.84 28.96 6.43
N PHE A 592 -13.51 28.58 5.34
CA PHE A 592 -13.83 27.19 5.05
C PHE A 592 -12.76 26.57 4.14
N SER A 593 -12.45 25.30 4.37
CA SER A 593 -11.43 24.55 3.62
C SER A 593 -11.84 24.23 2.19
N THR A 594 -13.15 24.22 1.91
CA THR A 594 -13.74 23.74 0.66
C THR A 594 -14.89 24.65 0.24
N LEU A 595 -14.90 25.11 -1.01
CA LEU A 595 -16.01 25.80 -1.64
C LEU A 595 -16.92 24.76 -2.32
N GLU A 596 -18.09 24.53 -1.74
CA GLU A 596 -19.12 23.64 -2.28
C GLU A 596 -19.90 24.33 -3.40
N ILE A 597 -20.11 23.61 -4.50
CA ILE A 597 -20.84 24.06 -5.68
C ILE A 597 -21.97 23.08 -5.99
N ASN A 598 -23.18 23.59 -5.95
CA ASN A 598 -24.39 22.88 -6.34
C ASN A 598 -24.76 23.23 -7.78
N LEU A 599 -24.62 22.26 -8.69
CA LEU A 599 -24.73 22.43 -10.13
C LEU A 599 -25.90 21.61 -10.69
N ARG A 600 -26.76 22.24 -11.47
CA ARG A 600 -27.79 21.58 -12.30
C ARG A 600 -27.97 22.28 -13.63
N ALA A 601 -28.49 21.57 -14.61
CA ALA A 601 -28.82 22.11 -15.91
C ALA A 601 -30.15 21.55 -16.42
N TYR A 602 -30.79 22.31 -17.32
CA TYR A 602 -32.03 21.90 -17.96
C TYR A 602 -32.09 22.35 -19.41
N SER A 603 -32.83 21.61 -20.23
CA SER A 603 -33.21 22.02 -21.58
C SER A 603 -34.61 21.54 -21.91
N ASN A 604 -35.31 22.29 -22.76
CA ASN A 604 -36.64 21.95 -23.25
C ASN A 604 -36.67 21.97 -24.77
N SER A 605 -37.41 21.04 -25.37
CA SER A 605 -37.73 21.04 -26.80
C SER A 605 -39.06 21.73 -27.07
N LYS A 606 -39.30 22.06 -28.34
CA LYS A 606 -40.58 22.59 -28.84
C LYS A 606 -41.72 21.56 -28.70
N ASP A 607 -41.39 20.28 -28.75
CA ASP A 607 -42.30 19.14 -28.56
C ASP A 607 -42.58 18.81 -27.08
N LEU A 608 -42.32 19.74 -26.17
CA LEU A 608 -42.56 19.59 -24.72
C LEU A 608 -41.73 18.47 -24.05
N LYS A 609 -40.65 17.99 -24.68
CA LYS A 609 -39.67 17.13 -24.00
C LYS A 609 -38.76 18.01 -23.16
N SER A 610 -38.42 17.54 -21.96
CA SER A 610 -37.49 18.24 -21.07
C SER A 610 -36.37 17.30 -20.64
N GLU A 611 -35.18 17.87 -20.47
CA GLU A 611 -34.03 17.24 -19.84
C GLU A 611 -33.69 18.05 -18.58
N LEU A 612 -33.48 17.35 -17.47
CA LEU A 612 -32.94 17.90 -16.23
C LEU A 612 -31.77 17.01 -15.80
N VAL A 613 -30.63 17.63 -15.51
CA VAL A 613 -29.41 16.94 -15.12
C VAL A 613 -28.87 17.57 -13.84
N PRO A 614 -28.53 16.77 -12.80
CA PRO A 614 -28.70 15.32 -12.73
C PRO A 614 -30.15 14.88 -12.51
N THR A 615 -30.43 13.62 -12.84
CA THR A 615 -31.71 12.94 -12.57
C THR A 615 -31.75 12.34 -11.16
N LYS A 616 -32.93 11.87 -10.72
CA LYS A 616 -33.11 11.16 -9.43
C LYS A 616 -32.21 9.91 -9.28
N THR A 617 -31.86 9.28 -10.39
CA THR A 617 -30.96 8.11 -10.41
C THR A 617 -29.49 8.49 -10.33
N GLU A 618 -29.15 9.74 -10.62
CA GLU A 618 -27.79 10.26 -10.66
C GLU A 618 -27.42 11.03 -9.39
N SER A 619 -28.39 11.66 -8.71
CA SER A 619 -28.14 12.33 -7.43
C SER A 619 -29.25 12.06 -6.43
N PHE A 620 -28.85 11.88 -5.17
CA PHE A 620 -29.76 11.78 -4.02
C PHE A 620 -29.95 13.12 -3.31
N THR A 621 -29.15 14.14 -3.65
CA THR A 621 -29.17 15.46 -3.02
C THR A 621 -29.93 16.46 -3.87
N LYS A 622 -30.60 17.41 -3.20
CA LYS A 622 -31.41 18.45 -3.84
C LYS A 622 -31.02 19.83 -3.36
N ASP A 623 -31.18 20.82 -4.23
CA ASP A 623 -30.99 22.23 -3.88
C ASP A 623 -32.20 22.82 -3.13
N GLN A 624 -32.09 24.11 -2.80
CA GLN A 624 -33.13 24.94 -2.19
C GLN A 624 -34.45 24.98 -3.00
N GLN A 625 -34.41 24.69 -4.31
CA GLN A 625 -35.58 24.58 -5.18
C GLN A 625 -36.02 23.10 -5.36
N ASN A 626 -35.56 22.19 -4.50
CA ASN A 626 -35.85 20.75 -4.50
C ASN A 626 -35.52 20.02 -5.83
N TYR A 627 -34.66 20.59 -6.67
CA TYR A 627 -34.15 19.92 -7.86
C TYR A 627 -32.91 19.10 -7.50
N TYR A 628 -32.76 17.94 -8.15
CA TYR A 628 -31.55 17.13 -7.98
C TYR A 628 -30.34 17.90 -8.51
N ILE A 629 -29.23 17.84 -7.77
CA ILE A 629 -28.01 18.61 -8.05
C ILE A 629 -26.78 17.72 -8.02
N LYS A 630 -25.76 18.11 -8.79
CA LYS A 630 -24.40 17.60 -8.67
C LYS A 630 -23.66 18.50 -7.68
N ILE A 631 -23.05 17.90 -6.66
CA ILE A 631 -22.15 18.61 -5.75
C ILE A 631 -20.74 18.49 -6.31
N ALA A 632 -20.02 19.62 -6.31
CA ALA A 632 -18.62 19.72 -6.66
C ALA A 632 -17.90 20.55 -5.61
N ASP A 633 -16.70 20.14 -5.24
CA ASP A 633 -15.95 20.71 -4.12
C ASP A 633 -14.60 21.25 -4.60
N ILE A 634 -14.34 22.53 -4.37
CA ILE A 634 -13.03 23.13 -4.64
C ILE A 634 -12.30 23.32 -3.31
N TYR A 635 -11.16 22.64 -3.11
CA TYR A 635 -10.34 22.79 -1.90
C TYR A 635 -9.62 24.14 -1.90
N ILE A 636 -10.16 25.09 -1.14
CA ILE A 636 -9.67 26.47 -1.06
C ILE A 636 -8.38 26.56 -0.23
N TYR A 637 -8.21 25.69 0.77
CA TYR A 637 -7.01 25.69 1.61
C TYR A 637 -5.72 25.51 0.78
N ASP A 638 -5.76 24.61 -0.21
CA ASP A 638 -4.64 24.32 -1.11
C ASP A 638 -4.34 25.47 -2.09
N LEU A 639 -5.26 26.42 -2.24
CA LEU A 639 -5.15 27.57 -3.14
C LEU A 639 -4.72 28.86 -2.42
N ILE A 640 -4.89 28.96 -1.09
CA ILE A 640 -4.54 30.14 -0.29
C ILE A 640 -3.19 29.99 0.43
N THR A 641 -2.74 28.76 0.71
CA THR A 641 -1.48 28.47 1.43
C THR A 641 -0.24 28.33 0.53
N LYS A 642 -0.38 28.71 -0.74
CA LYS A 642 0.65 28.80 -1.77
C LYS A 642 0.65 30.20 -2.35
#